data_AF-A0AAE4JB65-F1
#
_entry.id   AF-A0AAE4JB65-F1
#
_cell.length_a   1.000
_cell.length_b   1.000
_cell.length_c   1.000
_cell.angle_alpha   90.00
_cell.angle_beta   90.00
_cell.angle_gamma   90.00
#
_symmetry.space_group_name_H-M   'P 1'
#
loop_
_entity.id
_entity.type
_entity.pdbx_description
1 polymer ?
#
loop_
_entity_poly.entity_id
_entity_poly.type
_entity_poly.pdbx_seq_one_letter_code
_entity_poly.pdbx_strand_id
1 'polypeptide(L)'
;MSGSAVHPAFHPSTSHARGRVLGFKRHLRAEVSNGNGAYLFSERGVIAMRGARIESLAPLLDGTWELADVLGARPDGMAPEEVAALVAQLVEAGLVAVREAAGPGADERELAYWDACGIDAGEVAAGDTRGSIRLIAVGEDVDTRPVEQALAGAALDVVGGTGEPDLSVVLCTDYLDPRLGEVDAEHRRTGRPWLLARPFGAQVWIGPVLRPHESACWMCLTNRLWAHRHAEACAQEVLGHVGPARHPAAALPPLTAAAAHLVALEASKWLAGYRHRGQESVWVLDTLSLQGELHQLRRRPQCPGCGDATLVTQRSARPIELREARKATSTGGGHRTATPAQMLERYRHLVSPVTGIVKAVRPDPAAPPFVNAYRSGTNVARALTGVVGLQAGLRGENGGKGVSPLDAEVGALCEAAERFSGNFQGDELRIRASFDDLGAEAVHPNDCMLFAERQYRERAACNAAHGLFQHVGAPFDTSDVIDWTPVWTLAGRRRLLPTGFLYYGAPTGCGIRGLRPDSNGAAAGSSLEDAVLQGTLELVERDAVALWWYNRTPVPGVDLASFGDPWLEEMIGGYAGIGRELWALDVTSDLGVPVVVALSRRTDGPHEHVIFGFGAHLDPRIALRRAVTELNQMIPDVLQFGHELDDPDAARWLRYATVANQPYLRPAAGVRMRVPADFRFVHRPDVRDDVVALGRTLAAAGTELLVLDQTRPDVGIPVVKVLAPGLRPFWARYAPGRLFDVPVRLGRLAEPTPYERLNPFPIFL
;
A
#
# COMPACT_ATOMS: atom_id res chain seq x y z
N MET A 1 98.12 6.98 -35.18
CA MET A 1 97.95 5.74 -34.40
C MET A 1 96.46 5.58 -34.12
N SER A 2 95.79 4.85 -35.03
CA SER A 2 94.90 3.69 -34.76
C SER A 2 93.62 4.09 -34.02
N GLY A 3 92.47 4.31 -34.69
CA GLY A 3 91.69 3.34 -35.49
C GLY A 3 90.59 2.76 -34.57
N SER A 4 89.33 2.53 -34.93
CA SER A 4 88.62 2.48 -36.21
C SER A 4 87.09 2.49 -35.96
N ALA A 5 86.39 3.21 -36.85
CA ALA A 5 85.03 3.09 -37.42
C ALA A 5 83.84 2.40 -36.72
N VAL A 6 82.66 2.96 -37.06
CA VAL A 6 81.31 2.76 -36.53
C VAL A 6 80.40 2.03 -37.56
N HIS A 7 79.35 1.35 -37.03
CA HIS A 7 78.04 0.91 -37.59
C HIS A 7 77.88 -0.55 -38.07
N PRO A 8 76.64 -1.11 -38.05
CA PRO A 8 75.48 -0.91 -37.15
C PRO A 8 74.85 -2.26 -36.68
N ALA A 9 73.95 -2.26 -35.69
CA ALA A 9 73.17 -3.46 -35.34
C ALA A 9 71.66 -3.18 -35.25
N PHE A 10 70.96 -3.93 -36.07
CA PHE A 10 69.53 -4.17 -36.23
C PHE A 10 68.63 -3.98 -34.99
N HIS A 11 67.51 -3.27 -35.20
CA HIS A 11 66.27 -3.44 -34.44
C HIS A 11 65.64 -4.81 -34.74
N PRO A 12 65.16 -5.54 -33.73
CA PRO A 12 63.94 -6.32 -33.84
C PRO A 12 62.79 -5.53 -33.22
N SER A 13 61.83 -5.14 -34.05
CA SER A 13 60.48 -4.88 -33.58
C SER A 13 59.86 -6.21 -33.15
N THR A 14 59.66 -6.41 -31.86
CA THR A 14 58.74 -7.42 -31.34
C THR A 14 57.68 -6.71 -30.55
N SER A 15 56.47 -6.65 -31.10
CA SER A 15 55.27 -6.37 -30.33
C SER A 15 55.19 -7.43 -29.21
N HIS A 16 55.42 -7.02 -27.96
CA HIS A 16 55.07 -7.87 -26.83
C HIS A 16 53.55 -8.03 -26.83
N ALA A 17 53.07 -9.20 -27.24
CA ALA A 17 51.73 -9.64 -26.89
C ALA A 17 51.63 -9.58 -25.36
N ARG A 18 50.64 -8.84 -24.83
CA ARG A 18 50.39 -8.79 -23.39
C ARG A 18 50.03 -10.20 -22.92
N GLY A 19 50.85 -10.78 -22.05
CA GLY A 19 50.59 -12.09 -21.46
C GLY A 19 49.27 -12.10 -20.69
N ARG A 20 48.45 -13.13 -20.90
CA ARG A 20 47.23 -13.37 -20.10
C ARG A 20 47.65 -14.06 -18.80
N VAL A 21 47.53 -13.34 -17.70
CA VAL A 21 47.86 -13.81 -16.35
C VAL A 21 46.64 -14.43 -15.67
N LEU A 22 46.89 -15.41 -14.82
CA LEU A 22 45.88 -16.10 -14.03
C LEU A 22 45.97 -15.66 -12.58
N GLY A 23 44.84 -15.28 -11.97
CA GLY A 23 44.83 -15.01 -10.54
C GLY A 23 43.44 -14.92 -9.94
N PHE A 24 43.39 -14.94 -8.61
CA PHE A 24 42.18 -14.60 -7.88
C PHE A 24 41.69 -13.21 -8.31
N LYS A 25 40.37 -13.04 -8.32
CA LYS A 25 39.74 -11.73 -8.56
C LYS A 25 40.30 -10.70 -7.59
N ARG A 26 40.54 -9.47 -8.04
CA ARG A 26 41.32 -8.47 -7.28
C ARG A 26 40.70 -8.04 -5.94
N HIS A 27 39.40 -8.27 -5.76
CA HIS A 27 38.70 -8.06 -4.49
C HIS A 27 38.86 -9.20 -3.48
N LEU A 28 39.58 -10.27 -3.83
CA LEU A 28 39.85 -11.42 -3.00
C LEU A 28 41.32 -11.43 -2.59
N ARG A 29 41.57 -11.51 -1.28
CA ARG A 29 42.91 -11.70 -0.73
C ARG A 29 43.07 -13.15 -0.27
N ALA A 30 43.97 -13.89 -0.91
CA ALA A 30 44.28 -15.25 -0.50
C ALA A 30 45.28 -15.28 0.66
N GLU A 31 44.99 -16.09 1.67
CA GLU A 31 45.94 -16.50 2.71
C GLU A 31 45.96 -18.02 2.82
N VAL A 32 47.14 -18.61 2.76
CA VAL A 32 47.34 -20.06 2.77
C VAL A 32 47.63 -20.53 4.19
N SER A 33 46.96 -21.60 4.63
CA SER A 33 47.18 -22.24 5.92
C SER A 33 47.74 -23.63 5.71
N ASN A 34 49.01 -23.79 6.10
CA ASN A 34 49.74 -25.03 5.89
C ASN A 34 49.02 -26.24 6.53
N GLY A 35 48.80 -27.29 5.74
CA GLY A 35 48.10 -28.51 6.14
C GLY A 35 46.58 -28.41 6.23
N ASN A 36 45.98 -27.24 5.96
CA ASN A 36 44.54 -26.99 6.09
C ASN A 36 43.88 -26.55 4.78
N GLY A 37 44.55 -25.71 3.97
CA GLY A 37 44.00 -25.18 2.71
C GLY A 37 44.27 -23.68 2.52
N ALA A 38 43.31 -22.94 1.95
CA ALA A 38 43.41 -21.50 1.70
C ALA A 38 42.11 -20.76 2.07
N TYR A 39 42.26 -19.51 2.52
CA TYR A 39 41.16 -18.59 2.83
C TYR A 39 41.20 -17.42 1.85
N LEU A 40 40.04 -17.07 1.26
CA LEU A 40 39.88 -15.88 0.45
C LEU A 40 39.07 -14.85 1.23
N PHE A 41 39.72 -13.77 1.62
CA PHE A 41 39.12 -12.67 2.35
C PHE A 41 38.57 -11.61 1.38
N SER A 42 37.38 -11.11 1.68
CA SER A 42 36.74 -9.99 0.99
C SER A 42 35.91 -9.18 1.99
N GLU A 43 35.48 -7.97 1.61
CA GLU A 43 34.53 -7.20 2.40
C GLU A 43 33.16 -7.89 2.56
N ARG A 44 32.83 -8.85 1.68
CA ARG A 44 31.58 -9.60 1.69
C ARG A 44 31.64 -10.90 2.50
N GLY A 45 32.80 -11.23 3.08
CA GLY A 45 33.01 -12.43 3.87
C GLY A 45 34.24 -13.23 3.47
N VAL A 46 34.37 -14.42 4.05
CA VAL A 46 35.51 -15.32 3.88
C VAL A 46 35.07 -16.61 3.21
N ILE A 47 35.79 -17.02 2.15
CA ILE A 47 35.61 -18.32 1.51
C ILE A 47 36.76 -19.22 1.95
N ALA A 48 36.44 -20.36 2.56
CA ALA A 48 37.44 -21.35 2.98
C ALA A 48 37.48 -22.50 1.96
N MET A 49 38.66 -22.79 1.43
CA MET A 49 38.93 -23.88 0.51
C MET A 49 39.86 -24.88 1.18
N ARG A 50 39.43 -26.15 1.28
CA ARG A 50 40.18 -27.18 2.00
C ARG A 50 40.96 -28.08 1.05
N GLY A 51 42.21 -28.40 1.41
CA GLY A 51 43.00 -29.45 0.77
C GLY A 51 44.41 -29.03 0.36
N ALA A 52 45.34 -29.99 0.36
CA ALA A 52 46.75 -29.77 0.01
C ALA A 52 46.95 -29.25 -1.43
N ARG A 53 46.07 -29.66 -2.35
CA ARG A 53 46.08 -29.21 -3.75
C ARG A 53 45.77 -27.72 -3.90
N ILE A 54 44.81 -27.20 -3.12
CA ILE A 54 44.49 -25.76 -3.16
C ILE A 54 45.53 -24.94 -2.39
N GLU A 55 46.07 -25.50 -1.30
CA GLU A 55 47.17 -24.91 -0.53
C GLU A 55 48.41 -24.65 -1.41
N SER A 56 48.75 -25.60 -2.28
CA SER A 56 49.88 -25.48 -3.21
C SER A 56 49.59 -24.66 -4.46
N LEU A 57 48.34 -24.65 -4.95
CA LEU A 57 47.94 -23.87 -6.13
C LEU A 57 47.72 -22.38 -5.83
N ALA A 58 47.13 -22.03 -4.68
CA ALA A 58 46.73 -20.67 -4.34
C ALA A 58 47.85 -19.61 -4.46
N PRO A 59 49.13 -19.89 -4.07
CA PRO A 59 50.23 -18.94 -4.27
C PRO A 59 50.54 -18.62 -5.73
N LEU A 60 50.19 -19.50 -6.66
CA LEU A 60 50.41 -19.30 -8.11
C LEU A 60 49.27 -18.52 -8.77
N LEU A 61 48.21 -18.23 -8.02
CA LEU A 61 47.01 -17.50 -8.47
C LEU A 61 47.01 -16.06 -7.96
N ASP A 62 48.17 -15.44 -7.83
CA ASP A 62 48.30 -14.03 -7.40
C ASP A 62 48.16 -13.02 -8.56
N GLY A 63 48.03 -13.52 -9.81
CA GLY A 63 47.93 -12.69 -11.00
C GLY A 63 49.28 -12.31 -11.61
N THR A 64 50.38 -12.93 -11.18
CA THR A 64 51.73 -12.71 -11.75
C THR A 64 52.15 -13.79 -12.75
N TRP A 65 51.48 -14.95 -12.73
CA TRP A 65 51.80 -16.10 -13.58
C TRP A 65 50.90 -16.17 -14.81
N GLU A 66 51.45 -16.52 -15.97
CA GLU A 66 50.64 -16.88 -17.14
C GLU A 66 50.03 -18.27 -16.97
N LEU A 67 48.88 -18.52 -17.61
CA LEU A 67 48.20 -19.82 -17.52
C LEU A 67 49.13 -20.99 -17.90
N ALA A 68 49.96 -20.82 -18.92
CA ALA A 68 50.92 -21.84 -19.35
C ALA A 68 51.96 -22.16 -18.25
N ASP A 69 52.42 -21.14 -17.53
CA ASP A 69 53.41 -21.28 -16.47
C ASP A 69 52.80 -21.94 -15.22
N VAL A 70 51.56 -21.60 -14.87
CA VAL A 70 50.83 -22.25 -13.77
C VAL A 70 50.63 -23.75 -14.05
N LEU A 71 50.27 -24.11 -15.28
CA LEU A 71 50.13 -25.52 -15.70
C LEU A 71 51.48 -26.25 -15.71
N GLY A 72 52.57 -25.55 -16.06
CA GLY A 72 53.93 -26.08 -16.09
C GLY A 72 54.57 -26.26 -14.70
N ALA A 73 54.15 -25.46 -13.70
CA ALA A 73 54.72 -25.44 -12.36
C ALA A 73 54.44 -26.71 -11.53
N ARG A 74 53.41 -27.49 -11.89
CA ARG A 74 53.02 -28.77 -11.25
C ARG A 74 53.04 -28.71 -9.70
N PRO A 75 52.28 -27.78 -9.08
CA PRO A 75 52.23 -27.63 -7.63
C PRO A 75 51.85 -28.96 -6.95
N ASP A 76 52.60 -29.33 -5.91
CA ASP A 76 52.44 -30.60 -5.16
C ASP A 76 52.45 -31.85 -6.06
N GLY A 77 53.16 -31.80 -7.20
CA GLY A 77 53.27 -32.92 -8.14
C GLY A 77 52.01 -33.20 -8.97
N MET A 78 51.01 -32.32 -8.94
CA MET A 78 49.79 -32.46 -9.75
C MET A 78 50.12 -32.54 -11.25
N ALA A 79 49.40 -33.42 -11.96
CA ALA A 79 49.47 -33.47 -13.41
C ALA A 79 48.88 -32.17 -14.02
N PRO A 80 49.35 -31.70 -15.19
CA PRO A 80 48.81 -30.48 -15.83
C PRO A 80 47.28 -30.52 -16.00
N GLU A 81 46.71 -31.69 -16.27
CA GLU A 81 45.26 -31.89 -16.41
C GLU A 81 44.52 -31.67 -15.09
N GLU A 82 45.13 -32.04 -13.95
CA GLU A 82 44.56 -31.81 -12.62
C GLU A 82 44.60 -30.33 -12.23
N VAL A 83 45.70 -29.62 -12.56
CA VAL A 83 45.81 -28.18 -12.35
C VAL A 83 44.78 -27.44 -13.20
N ALA A 84 44.65 -27.80 -14.47
CA ALA A 84 43.66 -27.23 -15.38
C ALA A 84 42.21 -27.44 -14.86
N ALA A 85 41.89 -28.65 -14.39
CA ALA A 85 40.58 -28.96 -13.82
C ALA A 85 40.28 -28.13 -12.57
N LEU A 86 41.26 -27.97 -11.67
CA LEU A 86 41.06 -27.19 -10.44
C LEU A 86 40.93 -25.68 -10.74
N VAL A 87 41.73 -25.15 -11.66
CA VAL A 87 41.59 -23.78 -12.14
C VAL A 87 40.22 -23.56 -12.79
N ALA A 88 39.76 -24.50 -13.62
CA ALA A 88 38.43 -24.42 -14.24
C ALA A 88 37.31 -24.36 -13.20
N GLN A 89 37.39 -25.18 -12.13
CA GLN A 89 36.44 -25.12 -11.01
C GLN A 89 36.46 -23.77 -10.30
N LEU A 90 37.64 -23.18 -10.09
CA LEU A 90 37.76 -21.86 -9.45
C LEU A 90 37.25 -20.72 -10.34
N VAL A 91 37.41 -20.85 -11.67
CA VAL A 91 36.83 -19.92 -12.66
C VAL A 91 35.32 -20.05 -12.70
N GLU A 92 34.78 -21.28 -12.72
CA GLU A 92 33.35 -21.56 -12.67
C GLU A 92 32.71 -21.04 -11.37
N ALA A 93 33.42 -21.18 -10.24
CA ALA A 93 33.05 -20.59 -8.97
C ALA A 93 33.22 -19.06 -8.91
N GLY A 94 33.75 -18.44 -9.96
CA GLY A 94 33.93 -17.00 -10.08
C GLY A 94 35.01 -16.41 -9.16
N LEU A 95 35.96 -17.23 -8.68
CA LEU A 95 37.03 -16.83 -7.76
C LEU A 95 38.32 -16.44 -8.48
N VAL A 96 38.58 -17.06 -9.63
CA VAL A 96 39.77 -16.84 -10.45
C VAL A 96 39.36 -16.27 -11.80
N ALA A 97 40.18 -15.39 -12.36
CA ALA A 97 40.01 -14.84 -13.69
C ALA A 97 41.31 -14.95 -14.49
N VAL A 98 41.18 -15.22 -15.79
CA VAL A 98 42.26 -15.03 -16.77
C VAL A 98 42.13 -13.61 -17.29
N ARG A 99 43.17 -12.80 -17.16
CA ARG A 99 43.11 -11.37 -17.48
C ARG A 99 44.39 -10.89 -18.16
N GLU A 100 44.32 -9.80 -18.91
CA GLU A 100 45.55 -9.14 -19.35
C GLU A 100 46.30 -8.59 -18.14
N ALA A 101 47.64 -8.64 -18.20
CA ALA A 101 48.47 -7.92 -17.25
C ALA A 101 48.07 -6.43 -17.24
N ALA A 102 47.87 -5.86 -16.06
CA ALA A 102 47.41 -4.48 -15.92
C ALA A 102 48.37 -3.53 -16.66
N GLY A 103 47.82 -2.69 -17.54
CA GLY A 103 48.61 -1.69 -18.25
C GLY A 103 49.20 -0.65 -17.30
N PRO A 104 50.33 -0.02 -17.64
CA PRO A 104 50.89 1.08 -16.85
C PRO A 104 49.88 2.23 -16.75
N GLY A 105 49.34 2.47 -15.55
CA GLY A 105 48.37 3.53 -15.26
C GLY A 105 46.95 3.07 -14.90
N ALA A 106 46.64 1.78 -14.90
CA ALA A 106 45.35 1.27 -14.41
C ALA A 106 45.27 1.33 -12.88
N ASP A 107 44.17 1.86 -12.31
CA ASP A 107 43.94 1.83 -10.86
C ASP A 107 43.45 0.43 -10.46
N GLU A 108 44.30 -0.34 -9.77
CA GLU A 108 43.96 -1.70 -9.32
C GLU A 108 42.73 -1.72 -8.41
N ARG A 109 42.45 -0.65 -7.67
CA ARG A 109 41.27 -0.57 -6.78
C ARG A 109 39.98 -0.44 -7.59
N GLU A 110 40.02 0.28 -8.70
CA GLU A 110 38.89 0.37 -9.63
C GLU A 110 38.63 -0.99 -10.30
N LEU A 111 39.69 -1.66 -10.76
CA LEU A 111 39.57 -3.01 -11.32
C LEU A 111 39.01 -4.01 -10.29
N ALA A 112 39.41 -3.89 -9.02
CA ALA A 112 38.87 -4.69 -7.93
C ALA A 112 37.37 -4.44 -7.68
N TYR A 113 36.93 -3.19 -7.79
CA TYR A 113 35.51 -2.84 -7.69
C TYR A 113 34.68 -3.53 -8.78
N TRP A 114 35.15 -3.49 -10.04
CA TRP A 114 34.46 -4.15 -11.16
C TRP A 114 34.47 -5.69 -11.03
N ASP A 115 35.60 -6.27 -10.63
CA ASP A 115 35.70 -7.70 -10.31
C ASP A 115 34.68 -8.11 -9.22
N ALA A 116 34.46 -7.26 -8.20
CA ALA A 116 33.49 -7.48 -7.12
C ALA A 116 32.03 -7.32 -7.57
N CYS A 117 31.80 -6.55 -8.63
CA CYS A 117 30.52 -6.45 -9.33
C CYS A 117 30.28 -7.63 -10.29
N GLY A 118 31.32 -8.43 -10.58
CA GLY A 118 31.27 -9.51 -11.56
C GLY A 118 31.31 -9.02 -13.01
N ILE A 119 31.74 -7.78 -13.23
CA ILE A 119 31.97 -7.19 -14.54
C ILE A 119 33.42 -7.48 -14.96
N ASP A 120 33.67 -7.73 -16.24
CA ASP A 120 35.03 -7.87 -16.74
C ASP A 120 35.77 -6.52 -16.65
N ALA A 121 36.65 -6.41 -15.65
CA ALA A 121 37.42 -5.21 -15.40
C ALA A 121 38.33 -4.82 -16.59
N GLY A 122 38.70 -5.77 -17.45
CA GLY A 122 39.47 -5.51 -18.67
C GLY A 122 38.67 -4.77 -19.73
N GLU A 123 37.39 -5.14 -19.93
CA GLU A 123 36.48 -4.45 -20.86
C GLU A 123 36.19 -3.02 -20.41
N VAL A 124 36.01 -2.81 -19.10
CA VAL A 124 35.79 -1.47 -18.54
C VAL A 124 37.03 -0.58 -18.67
N ALA A 125 38.22 -1.13 -18.39
CA ALA A 125 39.48 -0.40 -18.50
C ALA A 125 39.91 -0.11 -19.95
N ALA A 126 39.53 -0.95 -20.90
CA ALA A 126 39.78 -0.74 -22.34
C ALA A 126 38.95 0.41 -22.92
N GLY A 127 37.93 0.88 -22.21
CA GLY A 127 37.05 1.96 -22.65
C GLY A 127 35.87 1.50 -23.51
N ASP A 128 35.75 0.20 -23.81
CA ASP A 128 34.64 -0.36 -24.60
C ASP A 128 33.28 -0.24 -23.88
N THR A 129 33.28 0.01 -22.56
CA THR A 129 32.07 0.28 -21.77
C THR A 129 31.88 1.76 -21.39
N ARG A 130 32.67 2.70 -21.95
CA ARG A 130 32.47 4.14 -21.72
C ARG A 130 31.24 4.63 -22.47
N GLY A 131 30.08 4.31 -21.92
CA GLY A 131 28.82 4.79 -22.43
C GLY A 131 28.73 6.31 -22.33
N SER A 132 27.99 6.89 -23.25
CA SER A 132 27.75 8.32 -23.36
C SER A 132 26.54 8.73 -22.52
N ILE A 133 26.66 9.86 -21.80
CA ILE A 133 25.61 10.38 -20.92
C ILE A 133 25.04 11.68 -21.48
N ARG A 134 23.72 11.83 -21.43
CA ARG A 134 23.09 13.15 -21.54
C ARG A 134 22.62 13.61 -20.16
N LEU A 135 23.11 14.76 -19.73
CA LEU A 135 22.66 15.40 -18.51
C LEU A 135 21.52 16.36 -18.82
N ILE A 136 20.40 16.23 -18.10
CA ILE A 136 19.19 17.05 -18.26
C ILE A 136 18.84 17.67 -16.91
N ALA A 137 18.65 18.99 -16.87
CA ALA A 137 18.17 19.69 -15.69
C ALA A 137 16.69 20.07 -15.86
N VAL A 138 15.88 19.76 -14.84
CA VAL A 138 14.45 20.06 -14.80
C VAL A 138 14.14 20.88 -13.55
N GLY A 139 14.03 22.19 -13.73
CA GLY A 139 14.01 23.16 -12.63
C GLY A 139 14.80 24.40 -13.00
N GLU A 140 14.32 25.58 -12.62
CA GLU A 140 15.07 26.83 -12.83
C GLU A 140 16.31 26.91 -11.92
N ASP A 141 16.26 26.24 -10.76
CA ASP A 141 17.29 26.31 -9.71
C ASP A 141 18.17 25.04 -9.63
N VAL A 142 18.17 24.19 -10.65
CA VAL A 142 18.96 22.94 -10.64
C VAL A 142 20.39 23.21 -11.12
N ASP A 143 21.35 23.13 -10.20
CA ASP A 143 22.78 23.22 -10.52
C ASP A 143 23.34 21.86 -10.97
N THR A 144 23.74 21.77 -12.24
CA THR A 144 24.32 20.56 -12.83
C THR A 144 25.81 20.39 -12.55
N ARG A 145 26.53 21.48 -12.21
CA ARG A 145 28.00 21.50 -12.15
C ARG A 145 28.60 20.44 -11.23
N PRO A 146 28.06 20.18 -10.00
CA PRO A 146 28.62 19.14 -9.14
C PRO A 146 28.52 17.75 -9.76
N VAL A 147 27.42 17.45 -10.45
CA VAL A 147 27.21 16.16 -11.12
C VAL A 147 28.07 16.05 -12.37
N GLU A 148 28.20 17.11 -13.16
CA GLU A 148 29.13 17.16 -14.30
C GLU A 148 30.57 16.86 -13.86
N GLN A 149 31.02 17.47 -12.76
CA GLN A 149 32.36 17.22 -12.19
C GLN A 149 32.51 15.78 -11.71
N ALA A 150 31.50 15.21 -11.06
CA ALA A 150 31.52 13.83 -10.60
C ALA A 150 31.53 12.83 -11.77
N LEU A 151 30.76 13.08 -12.83
CA LEU A 151 30.74 12.27 -14.05
C LEU A 151 32.09 12.33 -14.78
N ALA A 152 32.67 13.53 -14.91
CA ALA A 152 34.00 13.70 -15.49
C ALA A 152 35.08 12.98 -14.66
N GLY A 153 34.99 13.05 -13.32
CA GLY A 153 35.87 12.31 -12.41
C GLY A 153 35.74 10.79 -12.53
N ALA A 154 34.59 10.29 -12.98
CA ALA A 154 34.34 8.88 -13.29
C ALA A 154 34.67 8.51 -14.75
N ALA A 155 35.32 9.41 -15.51
CA ALA A 155 35.67 9.24 -16.92
C ALA A 155 34.45 8.93 -17.83
N LEU A 156 33.29 9.48 -17.51
CA LEU A 156 32.06 9.36 -18.30
C LEU A 156 31.86 10.60 -19.19
N ASP A 157 31.67 10.38 -20.49
CA ASP A 157 31.52 11.46 -21.47
C ASP A 157 30.10 12.02 -21.47
N VAL A 158 29.96 13.30 -21.14
CA VAL A 158 28.67 14.02 -21.23
C VAL A 158 28.50 14.59 -22.65
N VAL A 159 27.59 14.03 -23.42
CA VAL A 159 27.33 14.45 -24.81
C VAL A 159 26.33 15.61 -24.88
N GLY A 160 26.67 16.64 -25.65
CA GLY A 160 25.79 17.77 -25.93
C GLY A 160 24.84 17.54 -27.12
N GLY A 161 23.59 17.95 -26.98
CA GLY A 161 22.62 18.34 -28.04
C GLY A 161 22.20 17.32 -29.12
N THR A 162 23.12 16.62 -29.77
CA THR A 162 22.88 15.87 -31.03
C THR A 162 23.34 14.42 -31.04
N GLY A 163 24.14 13.96 -30.07
CA GLY A 163 24.50 12.54 -29.93
C GLY A 163 23.34 11.69 -29.38
N GLU A 164 23.33 10.40 -29.70
CA GLU A 164 22.46 9.38 -29.07
C GLU A 164 23.16 8.80 -27.84
N PRO A 165 22.87 9.29 -26.61
CA PRO A 165 23.46 8.76 -25.39
C PRO A 165 22.91 7.38 -25.02
N ASP A 166 23.74 6.58 -24.36
CA ASP A 166 23.39 5.27 -23.79
C ASP A 166 22.51 5.39 -22.53
N LEU A 167 22.67 6.48 -21.78
CA LEU A 167 21.89 6.80 -20.58
C LEU A 167 21.66 8.31 -20.48
N SER A 168 20.46 8.72 -20.05
CA SER A 168 20.26 10.11 -19.60
C SER A 168 20.24 10.20 -18.08
N VAL A 169 20.95 11.17 -17.51
CA VAL A 169 20.86 11.52 -16.09
C VAL A 169 20.00 12.77 -15.99
N VAL A 170 18.88 12.68 -15.27
CA VAL A 170 17.90 13.76 -15.15
C VAL A 170 17.89 14.25 -13.73
N LEU A 171 18.30 15.50 -13.54
CA LEU A 171 18.32 16.18 -12.25
C LEU A 171 17.08 17.05 -12.12
N CYS A 172 16.39 16.99 -10.99
CA CYS A 172 15.20 17.80 -10.74
C CYS A 172 15.12 18.33 -9.31
N THR A 173 14.34 19.40 -9.10
CA THR A 173 13.98 19.89 -7.75
C THR A 173 12.96 19.02 -7.05
N ASP A 174 12.05 18.43 -7.81
CA ASP A 174 11.04 17.53 -7.30
C ASP A 174 10.63 16.50 -8.37
N TYR A 175 10.38 15.27 -7.94
CA TYR A 175 9.99 14.17 -8.83
C TYR A 175 8.58 14.34 -9.41
N LEU A 176 7.79 15.28 -8.89
CA LEU A 176 6.48 15.68 -9.40
C LEU A 176 6.53 16.90 -10.34
N ASP A 177 7.71 17.41 -10.70
CA ASP A 177 7.80 18.53 -11.66
C ASP A 177 7.11 18.15 -12.98
N PRO A 178 6.12 18.92 -13.46
CA PRO A 178 5.33 18.55 -14.64
C PRO A 178 6.16 18.43 -15.92
N ARG A 179 7.30 19.13 -16.02
CA ARG A 179 8.22 19.03 -17.18
C ARG A 179 8.86 17.65 -17.29
N LEU A 180 8.96 16.89 -16.20
CA LEU A 180 9.41 15.49 -16.25
C LEU A 180 8.47 14.60 -17.08
N GLY A 181 7.20 14.99 -17.26
CA GLY A 181 6.28 14.28 -18.15
C GLY A 181 6.68 14.35 -19.62
N GLU A 182 7.25 15.48 -20.07
CA GLU A 182 7.79 15.63 -21.42
C GLU A 182 9.06 14.80 -21.59
N VAL A 183 9.93 14.80 -20.57
CA VAL A 183 11.14 13.97 -20.53
C VAL A 183 10.78 12.48 -20.59
N ASP A 184 9.82 12.02 -19.79
CA ASP A 184 9.34 10.63 -19.82
C ASP A 184 8.76 10.25 -21.19
N ALA A 185 7.95 11.12 -21.80
CA ALA A 185 7.38 10.86 -23.12
C ALA A 185 8.46 10.69 -24.20
N GLU A 186 9.49 11.55 -24.18
CA GLU A 186 10.61 11.46 -25.12
C GLU A 186 11.44 10.18 -24.93
N HIS A 187 11.75 9.81 -23.68
CA HIS A 187 12.47 8.58 -23.40
C HIS A 187 11.65 7.34 -23.77
N ARG A 188 10.33 7.35 -23.54
CA ARG A 188 9.44 6.27 -24.01
C ARG A 188 9.40 6.16 -25.52
N ARG A 189 9.39 7.28 -26.24
CA ARG A 189 9.41 7.31 -27.71
C ARG A 189 10.72 6.79 -28.29
N THR A 190 11.84 7.10 -27.64
CA THR A 190 13.19 6.71 -28.10
C THR A 190 13.68 5.37 -27.57
N GLY A 191 13.00 4.80 -26.56
CA GLY A 191 13.44 3.58 -25.88
C GLY A 191 14.64 3.78 -24.93
N ARG A 192 15.05 5.02 -24.69
CA ARG A 192 16.29 5.33 -23.96
C ARG A 192 16.10 5.21 -22.44
N PRO A 193 16.96 4.48 -21.72
CA PRO A 193 16.92 4.45 -20.26
C PRO A 193 17.40 5.78 -19.66
N TRP A 194 16.89 6.10 -18.47
CA TRP A 194 17.28 7.33 -17.77
C TRP A 194 17.23 7.19 -16.25
N LEU A 195 18.23 7.79 -15.59
CA LEU A 195 18.35 7.86 -14.14
C LEU A 195 17.77 9.19 -13.64
N LEU A 196 16.74 9.13 -12.81
CA LEU A 196 16.17 10.31 -12.15
C LEU A 196 16.89 10.58 -10.82
N ALA A 197 17.20 11.84 -10.52
CA ALA A 197 17.85 12.20 -9.26
C ALA A 197 17.43 13.60 -8.76
N ARG A 198 17.34 13.74 -7.44
CA ARG A 198 17.28 15.02 -6.71
C ARG A 198 18.49 15.02 -5.76
N PRO A 199 19.65 15.55 -6.20
CA PRO A 199 20.91 15.45 -5.46
C PRO A 199 21.08 16.54 -4.38
N PHE A 200 19.98 17.04 -3.80
CA PHE A 200 19.98 18.12 -2.82
C PHE A 200 18.74 18.07 -1.91
N GLY A 201 18.72 18.91 -0.88
CA GLY A 201 17.73 18.89 0.18
C GLY A 201 18.16 18.03 1.37
N ALA A 202 17.42 18.10 2.48
CA ALA A 202 17.63 17.23 3.64
C ALA A 202 17.41 15.74 3.34
N GLN A 203 16.82 15.44 2.17
CA GLN A 203 16.65 14.09 1.65
C GLN A 203 17.12 14.05 0.19
N VAL A 204 18.20 13.31 -0.06
CA VAL A 204 18.71 13.04 -1.41
C VAL A 204 17.97 11.86 -2.00
N TRP A 205 17.50 11.99 -3.24
CA TRP A 205 16.74 10.94 -3.93
C TRP A 205 17.50 10.52 -5.19
N ILE A 206 17.85 9.24 -5.30
CA ILE A 206 18.54 8.69 -6.47
C ILE A 206 17.75 7.50 -6.99
N GLY A 207 17.49 7.47 -8.29
CA GLY A 207 16.71 6.44 -8.92
C GLY A 207 15.21 6.73 -8.90
N PRO A 208 14.42 5.90 -9.60
CA PRO A 208 14.86 4.70 -10.30
C PRO A 208 15.61 5.03 -11.60
N VAL A 209 16.31 4.03 -12.12
CA VAL A 209 16.63 3.96 -13.54
C VAL A 209 15.38 3.46 -14.27
N LEU A 210 14.75 4.38 -14.98
CA LEU A 210 13.54 4.12 -15.76
C LEU A 210 13.95 3.51 -17.10
N ARG A 211 13.39 2.33 -17.40
CA ARG A 211 13.62 1.60 -18.65
C ARG A 211 12.33 1.57 -19.44
N PRO A 212 12.18 2.42 -20.47
CA PRO A 212 11.04 2.38 -21.38
C PRO A 212 10.70 0.96 -21.82
N HIS A 213 9.40 0.63 -21.82
CA HIS A 213 8.85 -0.67 -22.26
C HIS A 213 9.23 -1.91 -21.43
N GLU A 214 10.23 -1.82 -20.55
CA GLU A 214 10.67 -2.91 -19.67
C GLU A 214 10.20 -2.75 -18.22
N SER A 215 10.29 -1.54 -17.66
CA SER A 215 10.01 -1.27 -16.25
C SER A 215 8.88 -0.25 -16.06
N ALA A 216 8.67 0.19 -14.83
CA ALA A 216 7.76 1.28 -14.52
C ALA A 216 8.23 2.58 -15.19
N CYS A 217 7.31 3.40 -15.69
CA CYS A 217 7.62 4.75 -16.19
C CYS A 217 7.46 5.80 -15.09
N TRP A 218 7.80 7.05 -15.39
CA TRP A 218 7.64 8.17 -14.45
C TRP A 218 6.17 8.35 -14.01
N MET A 219 5.20 8.12 -14.90
CA MET A 219 3.78 8.20 -14.55
C MET A 219 3.33 7.13 -13.53
N CYS A 220 4.03 5.99 -13.46
CA CYS A 220 3.81 5.02 -12.39
C CYS A 220 4.24 5.57 -11.02
N LEU A 221 5.36 6.30 -11.00
CA LEU A 221 5.92 6.89 -9.79
C LEU A 221 5.08 8.08 -9.31
N THR A 222 4.73 9.00 -10.20
CA THR A 222 3.99 10.22 -9.82
C THR A 222 2.59 9.92 -9.29
N ASN A 223 1.93 8.87 -9.79
CA ASN A 223 0.66 8.43 -9.24
C ASN A 223 0.75 8.08 -7.74
N ARG A 224 1.85 7.45 -7.30
CA ARG A 224 2.09 7.13 -5.89
C ARG A 224 2.50 8.36 -5.10
N LEU A 225 3.37 9.20 -5.65
CA LEU A 225 3.84 10.42 -4.99
C LEU A 225 2.71 11.42 -4.72
N TRP A 226 1.82 11.66 -5.69
CA TRP A 226 0.67 12.56 -5.51
C TRP A 226 -0.28 12.06 -4.42
N ALA A 227 -0.48 10.74 -4.30
CA ALA A 227 -1.31 10.17 -3.24
C ALA A 227 -0.75 10.49 -1.83
N HIS A 228 0.57 10.61 -1.70
CA HIS A 228 1.24 10.95 -0.42
C HIS A 228 1.31 12.46 -0.13
N ARG A 229 1.01 13.30 -1.12
CA ARG A 229 1.11 14.77 -1.06
C ARG A 229 -0.23 15.46 -1.29
N HIS A 230 -1.34 14.80 -0.96
CA HIS A 230 -2.67 15.36 -1.15
C HIS A 230 -2.87 16.72 -0.45
N ALA A 231 -2.34 16.86 0.77
CA ALA A 231 -2.35 18.13 1.51
C ALA A 231 -1.71 19.29 0.73
N GLU A 232 -0.57 19.00 0.11
CA GLU A 232 0.19 19.92 -0.71
C GLU A 232 -0.59 20.27 -1.99
N ALA A 233 -1.15 19.26 -2.66
CA ALA A 233 -1.99 19.46 -3.85
C ALA A 233 -3.17 20.40 -3.55
N CYS A 234 -3.86 20.19 -2.43
CA CYS A 234 -4.98 21.03 -2.02
C CYS A 234 -4.54 22.47 -1.74
N ALA A 235 -3.38 22.64 -1.08
CA ALA A 235 -2.84 23.97 -0.82
C ALA A 235 -2.44 24.69 -2.11
N GLN A 236 -1.79 24.00 -3.05
CA GLN A 236 -1.42 24.57 -4.35
C GLN A 236 -2.67 24.98 -5.16
N GLU A 237 -3.71 24.14 -5.18
CA GLU A 237 -4.98 24.46 -5.83
C GLU A 237 -5.63 25.72 -5.25
N VAL A 238 -5.70 25.84 -3.93
CA VAL A 238 -6.23 27.03 -3.24
C VAL A 238 -5.41 28.28 -3.56
N LEU A 239 -4.10 28.14 -3.73
CA LEU A 239 -3.18 29.24 -4.09
C LEU A 239 -3.17 29.55 -5.60
N GLY A 240 -3.87 28.77 -6.43
CA GLY A 240 -3.85 28.92 -7.89
C GLY A 240 -2.51 28.54 -8.53
N HIS A 241 -1.70 27.74 -7.85
CA HIS A 241 -0.41 27.26 -8.34
C HIS A 241 -0.54 25.88 -9.00
N VAL A 242 0.38 25.57 -9.92
CA VAL A 242 0.44 24.29 -10.62
C VAL A 242 1.73 23.55 -10.26
N GLY A 243 1.61 22.25 -10.04
CA GLY A 243 2.76 21.38 -9.71
C GLY A 243 2.99 21.27 -8.19
N PRO A 244 4.12 20.66 -7.78
CA PRO A 244 4.45 20.50 -6.38
C PRO A 244 4.77 21.86 -5.72
N ALA A 245 4.59 21.93 -4.42
CA ALA A 245 5.01 23.07 -3.62
C ALA A 245 6.53 23.25 -3.71
N ARG A 246 6.98 24.50 -3.87
CA ARG A 246 8.40 24.83 -3.84
C ARG A 246 8.94 24.66 -2.42
N HIS A 247 9.94 23.80 -2.25
CA HIS A 247 10.68 23.65 -1.00
C HIS A 247 12.01 24.40 -1.07
N PRO A 248 12.45 25.06 0.02
CA PRO A 248 13.80 25.61 0.11
C PRO A 248 14.84 24.49 -0.08
N ALA A 249 15.82 24.72 -0.95
CA ALA A 249 16.91 23.79 -1.18
C ALA A 249 17.92 23.85 -0.03
N ALA A 250 17.68 23.08 1.04
CA ALA A 250 18.68 22.88 2.08
C ALA A 250 19.89 22.14 1.49
N ALA A 251 21.08 22.74 1.55
CA ALA A 251 22.29 22.16 0.98
C ALA A 251 23.53 22.52 1.81
N LEU A 252 24.47 21.58 1.86
CA LEU A 252 25.83 21.76 2.37
C LEU A 252 26.80 21.29 1.29
N PRO A 253 27.95 21.95 1.05
CA PRO A 253 28.88 21.52 0.00
C PRO A 253 29.30 20.04 0.08
N PRO A 254 29.60 19.45 1.26
CA PRO A 254 29.89 18.02 1.37
C PRO A 254 28.71 17.13 0.98
N LEU A 255 27.48 17.56 1.30
CA LEU A 255 26.27 16.85 0.92
C LEU A 255 26.09 16.87 -0.61
N THR A 256 26.18 18.04 -1.23
CA THR A 256 26.05 18.19 -2.68
C THR A 256 27.11 17.36 -3.41
N ALA A 257 28.34 17.37 -2.93
CA ALA A 257 29.42 16.56 -3.47
C ALA A 257 29.12 15.05 -3.32
N ALA A 258 28.73 14.60 -2.12
CA ALA A 258 28.39 13.19 -1.88
C ALA A 258 27.24 12.72 -2.78
N ALA A 259 26.16 13.50 -2.88
CA ALA A 259 25.02 13.19 -3.74
C ALA A 259 25.43 13.10 -5.22
N ALA A 260 26.26 14.03 -5.70
CA ALA A 260 26.75 14.01 -7.06
C ALA A 260 27.61 12.77 -7.37
N HIS A 261 28.50 12.38 -6.45
CA HIS A 261 29.32 11.17 -6.62
C HIS A 261 28.47 9.89 -6.54
N LEU A 262 27.41 9.86 -5.74
CA LEU A 262 26.48 8.73 -5.68
C LEU A 262 25.67 8.60 -6.99
N VAL A 263 25.24 9.71 -7.59
CA VAL A 263 24.60 9.72 -8.91
C VAL A 263 25.56 9.22 -9.99
N ALA A 264 26.80 9.73 -10.00
CA ALA A 264 27.82 9.30 -10.94
C ALA A 264 28.15 7.81 -10.80
N LEU A 265 28.30 7.32 -9.56
CA LEU A 265 28.55 5.91 -9.28
C LEU A 265 27.41 5.00 -9.79
N GLU A 266 26.15 5.42 -9.64
CA GLU A 266 25.01 4.67 -10.17
C GLU A 266 25.01 4.65 -11.69
N ALA A 267 25.33 5.77 -12.33
CA ALA A 267 25.47 5.86 -13.78
C ALA A 267 26.64 4.98 -14.30
N SER A 268 27.80 4.98 -13.63
CA SER A 268 28.94 4.13 -13.96
C SER A 268 28.56 2.65 -13.90
N LYS A 269 27.92 2.21 -12.81
CA LYS A 269 27.41 0.83 -12.68
C LYS A 269 26.47 0.46 -13.82
N TRP A 270 25.55 1.37 -14.17
CA TRP A 270 24.60 1.13 -15.24
C TRP A 270 25.29 0.94 -16.60
N LEU A 271 26.21 1.84 -16.96
CA LEU A 271 26.90 1.80 -18.24
C LEU A 271 27.87 0.61 -18.35
N ALA A 272 28.51 0.21 -17.25
CA ALA A 272 29.33 -0.98 -17.17
C ALA A 272 28.54 -2.31 -17.19
N GLY A 273 27.20 -2.27 -17.33
CA GLY A 273 26.36 -3.47 -17.38
C GLY A 273 26.01 -4.07 -16.02
N TYR A 274 26.45 -3.48 -14.91
CA TYR A 274 26.07 -3.96 -13.58
C TYR A 274 24.60 -3.61 -13.28
N ARG A 275 23.82 -4.65 -12.97
CA ARG A 275 22.39 -4.53 -12.67
C ARG A 275 22.09 -5.07 -11.27
N HIS A 276 21.35 -4.30 -10.48
CA HIS A 276 20.86 -4.74 -9.17
C HIS A 276 19.45 -4.20 -8.89
N ARG A 277 18.69 -4.87 -8.01
CA ARG A 277 17.28 -4.52 -7.72
C ARG A 277 17.06 -3.08 -7.22
N GLY A 278 18.08 -2.48 -6.62
CA GLY A 278 18.02 -1.09 -6.14
C GLY A 278 17.85 -0.07 -7.28
N GLN A 279 18.28 -0.39 -8.50
CA GLN A 279 18.13 0.49 -9.67
C GLN A 279 16.68 0.64 -10.11
N GLU A 280 15.79 -0.27 -9.74
CA GLU A 280 14.33 -0.15 -9.99
C GLU A 280 13.61 0.53 -8.82
N SER A 281 14.36 1.10 -7.88
CA SER A 281 13.84 1.73 -6.67
C SER A 281 14.24 3.19 -6.63
N VAL A 282 13.49 3.98 -5.86
CA VAL A 282 13.97 5.28 -5.39
C VAL A 282 14.77 5.01 -4.11
N TRP A 283 16.05 5.33 -4.11
CA TRP A 283 16.84 5.37 -2.89
C TRP A 283 16.72 6.76 -2.27
N VAL A 284 16.24 6.83 -1.03
CA VAL A 284 16.12 8.06 -0.26
C VAL A 284 17.13 8.02 0.88
N LEU A 285 18.09 8.95 0.84
CA LEU A 285 19.05 9.19 1.90
C LEU A 285 18.60 10.38 2.73
N ASP A 286 18.21 10.14 3.98
CA ASP A 286 18.05 11.20 4.97
C ASP A 286 19.44 11.68 5.40
N THR A 287 19.76 12.93 5.08
CA THR A 287 21.11 13.45 5.24
C THR A 287 21.39 13.91 6.67
N LEU A 288 20.34 14.00 7.50
CA LEU A 288 20.45 14.41 8.91
C LEU A 288 20.79 13.19 9.79
N SER A 289 20.22 12.03 9.49
CA SER A 289 20.43 10.77 10.21
C SER A 289 21.35 9.77 9.48
N LEU A 290 21.69 10.06 8.22
CA LEU A 290 22.44 9.18 7.31
C LEU A 290 21.78 7.81 7.09
N GLN A 291 20.46 7.72 7.28
CA GLN A 291 19.68 6.51 6.99
C GLN A 291 19.28 6.51 5.51
N GLY A 292 19.53 5.38 4.84
CA GLY A 292 19.16 5.16 3.45
C GLY A 292 18.07 4.10 3.34
N GLU A 293 16.99 4.42 2.65
CA GLU A 293 15.88 3.49 2.39
C GLU A 293 15.65 3.29 0.89
N LEU A 294 15.34 2.06 0.48
CA LEU A 294 14.96 1.73 -0.88
C LEU A 294 13.44 1.60 -0.98
N HIS A 295 12.85 2.35 -1.91
CA HIS A 295 11.42 2.29 -2.21
C HIS A 295 11.21 1.71 -3.61
N GLN A 296 10.82 0.43 -3.66
CA GLN A 296 10.65 -0.29 -4.91
C GLN A 296 9.54 0.31 -5.77
N LEU A 297 9.88 0.78 -6.97
CA LEU A 297 8.87 1.21 -7.93
C LEU A 297 8.36 0.00 -8.71
N ARG A 298 7.04 -0.20 -8.70
CA ARG A 298 6.37 -1.26 -9.47
C ARG A 298 5.61 -0.66 -10.66
N ARG A 299 5.67 -1.35 -11.80
CA ARG A 299 4.91 -0.97 -13.00
C ARG A 299 3.43 -1.13 -12.72
N ARG A 300 2.64 -0.08 -12.96
CA ARG A 300 1.18 -0.15 -12.89
C ARG A 300 0.65 -0.77 -14.18
N PRO A 301 -0.03 -1.92 -14.16
CA PRO A 301 -0.55 -2.54 -15.37
C PRO A 301 -1.48 -1.61 -16.15
N GLN A 302 -2.27 -0.79 -15.44
CA GLN A 302 -3.20 0.17 -16.00
C GLN A 302 -2.61 1.56 -16.27
N CYS A 303 -1.28 1.71 -16.28
CA CYS A 303 -0.65 3.00 -16.53
C CYS A 303 -0.99 3.51 -17.95
N PRO A 304 -1.44 4.77 -18.12
CA PRO A 304 -1.68 5.32 -19.45
C PRO A 304 -0.38 5.58 -20.25
N GLY A 305 0.77 5.67 -19.56
CA GLY A 305 2.07 5.88 -20.20
C GLY A 305 2.74 4.58 -20.68
N CYS A 306 2.76 3.55 -19.85
CA CYS A 306 3.49 2.31 -20.16
C CYS A 306 2.67 1.03 -19.96
N GLY A 307 1.36 1.09 -19.81
CA GLY A 307 0.47 -0.05 -19.58
C GLY A 307 -0.77 -0.01 -20.47
N ASP A 308 -1.82 -0.71 -20.05
CA ASP A 308 -3.13 -0.71 -20.70
C ASP A 308 -4.14 0.07 -19.85
N ALA A 309 -4.39 1.32 -20.23
CA ALA A 309 -5.33 2.22 -19.55
C ALA A 309 -6.77 1.71 -19.50
N THR A 310 -7.12 0.68 -20.30
CA THR A 310 -8.49 0.16 -20.37
C THR A 310 -8.76 -0.95 -19.34
N LEU A 311 -7.74 -1.47 -18.64
CA LEU A 311 -7.89 -2.63 -17.75
C LEU A 311 -8.95 -2.45 -16.65
N VAL A 312 -9.01 -1.26 -16.03
CA VAL A 312 -10.00 -0.97 -14.98
C VAL A 312 -11.40 -0.89 -15.59
N THR A 313 -11.55 -0.16 -16.69
CA THR A 313 -12.80 -0.08 -17.46
C THR A 313 -13.31 -1.46 -17.89
N GLN A 314 -12.44 -2.31 -18.45
CA GLN A 314 -12.78 -3.67 -18.88
C GLN A 314 -13.19 -4.56 -17.71
N ARG A 315 -12.58 -4.38 -16.53
CA ARG A 315 -12.92 -5.13 -15.32
C ARG A 315 -14.32 -4.75 -14.82
N SER A 316 -14.62 -3.45 -14.71
CA SER A 316 -15.95 -2.98 -14.30
C SER A 316 -17.06 -3.39 -15.27
N ALA A 317 -16.72 -3.60 -16.55
CA ALA A 317 -17.66 -4.07 -17.57
C ALA A 317 -18.05 -5.56 -17.46
N ARG A 318 -17.38 -6.35 -16.61
CA ARG A 318 -17.61 -7.80 -16.50
C ARG A 318 -18.50 -8.13 -15.30
N PRO A 319 -19.40 -9.13 -15.44
CA PRO A 319 -20.10 -9.70 -14.30
C PRO A 319 -19.16 -10.21 -13.22
N ILE A 320 -19.65 -10.23 -11.97
CA ILE A 320 -18.93 -10.81 -10.84
C ILE A 320 -18.99 -12.33 -10.92
N GLU A 321 -17.81 -12.94 -11.02
CA GLU A 321 -17.64 -14.39 -11.05
C GLU A 321 -17.01 -14.86 -9.74
N LEU A 322 -17.81 -15.51 -8.89
CA LEU A 322 -17.29 -16.15 -7.67
C LEU A 322 -16.74 -17.54 -8.01
N ARG A 323 -15.54 -17.85 -7.52
CA ARG A 323 -14.82 -19.11 -7.71
C ARG A 323 -14.75 -19.91 -6.42
N GLU A 324 -14.23 -21.13 -6.48
CA GLU A 324 -13.93 -21.92 -5.27
C GLU A 324 -12.92 -21.15 -4.41
N ALA A 325 -13.28 -20.88 -3.16
CA ALA A 325 -12.57 -19.98 -2.25
C ALA A 325 -12.49 -20.62 -0.86
N ARG A 326 -11.69 -21.68 -0.73
CA ARG A 326 -11.54 -22.43 0.51
C ARG A 326 -11.00 -21.56 1.64
N LYS A 327 -11.59 -21.73 2.82
CA LYS A 327 -11.16 -21.03 4.03
C LYS A 327 -9.80 -21.55 4.48
N ALA A 328 -8.80 -20.67 4.49
CA ALA A 328 -7.49 -20.92 5.10
C ALA A 328 -7.50 -20.64 6.60
N THR A 329 -8.32 -19.67 7.04
CA THR A 329 -8.58 -19.42 8.46
C THR A 329 -10.07 -19.25 8.72
N SER A 330 -10.51 -19.71 9.89
CA SER A 330 -11.84 -19.44 10.46
C SER A 330 -11.74 -18.96 11.90
N THR A 331 -10.58 -18.40 12.27
CA THR A 331 -10.29 -17.83 13.58
C THR A 331 -9.98 -16.34 13.44
N GLY A 332 -9.62 -15.67 14.55
CA GLY A 332 -9.35 -14.24 14.52
C GLY A 332 -10.61 -13.41 14.23
N GLY A 333 -10.51 -12.50 13.25
CA GLY A 333 -11.55 -11.53 12.90
C GLY A 333 -12.48 -11.91 11.74
N GLY A 334 -12.38 -13.12 11.17
CA GLY A 334 -13.21 -13.53 10.03
C GLY A 334 -12.84 -14.86 9.39
N HIS A 335 -13.75 -15.40 8.57
CA HIS A 335 -13.41 -16.41 7.57
C HIS A 335 -12.61 -15.76 6.43
N ARG A 336 -11.45 -16.32 6.07
CA ARG A 336 -10.58 -15.79 5.01
C ARG A 336 -9.94 -16.90 4.17
N THR A 337 -9.69 -16.62 2.89
CA THR A 337 -8.96 -17.51 1.97
C THR A 337 -7.44 -17.47 2.11
N ALA A 338 -6.88 -16.51 2.85
CA ALA A 338 -5.47 -16.47 3.22
C ALA A 338 -5.29 -16.10 4.70
N THR A 339 -4.18 -16.51 5.31
CA THR A 339 -3.82 -16.10 6.67
C THR A 339 -3.31 -14.65 6.69
N PRO A 340 -3.36 -13.96 7.83
CA PRO A 340 -2.75 -12.64 8.00
C PRO A 340 -1.27 -12.60 7.58
N ALA A 341 -0.48 -13.62 7.96
CA ALA A 341 0.93 -13.71 7.58
C ALA A 341 1.12 -13.79 6.05
N GLN A 342 0.29 -14.57 5.36
CA GLN A 342 0.34 -14.67 3.89
C GLN A 342 -0.05 -13.35 3.21
N MET A 343 -1.04 -12.64 3.75
CA MET A 343 -1.43 -11.31 3.26
C MET A 343 -0.28 -10.32 3.40
N LEU A 344 0.34 -10.27 4.58
CA LEU A 344 1.43 -9.35 4.85
C LEU A 344 2.65 -9.66 3.97
N GLU A 345 3.05 -10.92 3.85
CA GLU A 345 4.15 -11.33 2.97
C GLU A 345 3.92 -10.91 1.51
N ARG A 346 2.69 -11.10 1.00
CA ARG A 346 2.34 -10.75 -0.39
C ARG A 346 2.31 -9.25 -0.63
N TYR A 347 1.81 -8.47 0.34
CA TYR A 347 1.42 -7.07 0.11
C TYR A 347 2.19 -6.03 0.93
N ARG A 348 3.18 -6.42 1.75
CA ARG A 348 4.02 -5.46 2.52
C ARG A 348 4.65 -4.37 1.66
N HIS A 349 4.96 -4.68 0.40
CA HIS A 349 5.51 -3.73 -0.58
C HIS A 349 4.59 -2.53 -0.88
N LEU A 350 3.31 -2.58 -0.49
CA LEU A 350 2.37 -1.45 -0.60
C LEU A 350 2.57 -0.41 0.50
N VAL A 351 3.37 -0.71 1.53
CA VAL A 351 3.75 0.20 2.61
C VAL A 351 5.09 0.86 2.25
N SER A 352 5.03 2.11 1.80
CA SER A 352 6.19 2.96 1.54
C SER A 352 5.74 4.42 1.42
N PRO A 353 6.46 5.38 2.03
CA PRO A 353 6.12 6.80 1.94
C PRO A 353 6.37 7.43 0.57
N VAL A 354 6.96 6.68 -0.36
CA VAL A 354 7.33 7.13 -1.71
C VAL A 354 6.55 6.38 -2.77
N THR A 355 6.62 5.05 -2.75
CA THR A 355 6.09 4.19 -3.83
C THR A 355 4.89 3.34 -3.38
N GLY A 356 4.58 3.32 -2.08
CA GLY A 356 3.45 2.59 -1.52
C GLY A 356 2.12 3.30 -1.77
N ILE A 357 1.01 2.62 -1.45
CA ILE A 357 -0.31 3.28 -1.35
C ILE A 357 -0.54 3.85 0.05
N VAL A 358 0.28 3.42 1.01
CA VAL A 358 0.26 3.88 2.40
C VAL A 358 1.68 4.15 2.88
N LYS A 359 1.86 5.21 3.69
CA LYS A 359 3.19 5.64 4.15
C LYS A 359 3.80 4.66 5.15
N ALA A 360 3.02 4.26 6.13
CA ALA A 360 3.44 3.38 7.22
C ALA A 360 2.21 2.69 7.81
N VAL A 361 2.44 1.53 8.42
CA VAL A 361 1.48 0.84 9.28
C VAL A 361 2.16 0.64 10.62
N ARG A 362 1.60 1.18 11.69
CA ARG A 362 2.22 1.18 13.02
C ARG A 362 1.19 0.95 14.13
N PRO A 363 1.58 0.34 15.27
CA PRO A 363 0.72 0.30 16.44
C PRO A 363 0.33 1.73 16.86
N ASP A 364 -0.89 1.87 17.37
CA ASP A 364 -1.33 3.13 17.97
C ASP A 364 -0.55 3.35 19.28
N PRO A 365 0.24 4.44 19.41
CA PRO A 365 1.05 4.69 20.59
C PRO A 365 0.21 4.93 21.86
N ALA A 366 -1.07 5.24 21.72
CA ALA A 366 -2.00 5.46 22.82
C ALA A 366 -2.82 4.22 23.18
N ALA A 367 -2.68 3.11 22.44
CA ALA A 367 -3.35 1.86 22.77
C ALA A 367 -2.76 1.21 24.04
N PRO A 368 -3.61 0.80 25.01
CA PRO A 368 -3.19 -0.06 26.11
C PRO A 368 -2.62 -1.40 25.61
N PRO A 369 -1.79 -2.10 26.41
CA PRO A 369 -1.13 -3.34 25.98
C PRO A 369 -2.07 -4.48 25.54
N PHE A 370 -3.30 -4.53 26.06
CA PHE A 370 -4.30 -5.53 25.68
C PHE A 370 -5.07 -5.17 24.39
N VAL A 371 -4.87 -3.96 23.87
CA VAL A 371 -5.56 -3.45 22.68
C VAL A 371 -4.65 -3.52 21.46
N ASN A 372 -5.03 -4.34 20.48
CA ASN A 372 -4.38 -4.36 19.17
C ASN A 372 -5.05 -3.36 18.23
N ALA A 373 -4.63 -2.09 18.32
CA ALA A 373 -5.04 -1.01 17.41
C ALA A 373 -3.82 -0.51 16.62
N TYR A 374 -3.98 -0.38 15.30
CA TYR A 374 -2.94 0.08 14.38
C TYR A 374 -3.45 1.28 13.60
N ARG A 375 -2.52 2.13 13.15
CA ARG A 375 -2.80 3.27 12.29
C ARG A 375 -2.06 3.14 10.96
N SER A 376 -2.72 3.51 9.87
CA SER A 376 -2.20 3.44 8.50
C SER A 376 -2.24 4.78 7.76
N GLY A 377 -2.18 5.91 8.48
CA GLY A 377 -2.07 7.26 7.91
C GLY A 377 -3.39 7.82 7.36
N THR A 378 -3.32 8.97 6.68
CA THR A 378 -4.47 9.81 6.33
C THR A 378 -5.58 9.07 5.57
N ASN A 379 -6.82 9.26 6.03
CA ASN A 379 -8.01 8.75 5.36
C ASN A 379 -8.39 9.64 4.16
N VAL A 380 -7.95 9.22 2.96
CA VAL A 380 -8.15 9.94 1.69
C VAL A 380 -9.63 10.07 1.31
N ALA A 381 -10.53 9.26 1.87
CA ALA A 381 -11.97 9.31 1.58
C ALA A 381 -12.66 10.58 2.14
N ARG A 382 -11.99 11.38 2.97
CA ARG A 382 -12.57 12.56 3.65
C ARG A 382 -12.69 13.84 2.79
N ALA A 383 -12.49 13.78 1.47
CA ALA A 383 -12.66 14.90 0.52
C ALA A 383 -12.08 16.23 1.05
N LEU A 384 -10.75 16.36 0.97
CA LEU A 384 -9.99 17.40 1.67
C LEU A 384 -9.96 18.70 0.85
N THR A 385 -11.07 19.43 0.77
CA THR A 385 -11.04 20.77 0.14
C THR A 385 -10.95 21.86 1.20
N GLY A 386 -9.98 22.77 1.04
CA GLY A 386 -9.76 23.92 1.92
C GLY A 386 -9.05 23.60 3.25
N VAL A 387 -8.64 24.64 3.97
CA VAL A 387 -7.82 24.54 5.20
C VAL A 387 -8.50 23.71 6.30
N VAL A 388 -9.81 23.88 6.48
CA VAL A 388 -10.61 23.14 7.48
C VAL A 388 -10.73 21.66 7.10
N GLY A 389 -10.97 21.35 5.82
CA GLY A 389 -10.98 19.97 5.33
C GLY A 389 -9.62 19.30 5.52
N LEU A 390 -8.54 20.03 5.23
CA LEU A 390 -7.17 19.56 5.42
C LEU A 390 -6.85 19.26 6.90
N GLN A 391 -7.23 20.14 7.83
CA GLN A 391 -7.05 19.92 9.27
C GLN A 391 -7.82 18.69 9.77
N ALA A 392 -9.05 18.50 9.31
CA ALA A 392 -9.87 17.33 9.65
C ALA A 392 -9.30 16.01 9.07
N GLY A 393 -8.72 16.05 7.87
CA GLY A 393 -8.06 14.88 7.25
C GLY A 393 -6.72 14.51 7.87
N LEU A 394 -5.93 15.51 8.28
CA LEU A 394 -4.67 15.26 9.00
C LEU A 394 -4.89 14.59 10.36
N ARG A 395 -6.09 14.72 10.94
CA ARG A 395 -6.48 14.09 12.20
C ARG A 395 -7.18 12.73 12.04
N GLY A 396 -7.79 12.45 10.89
CA GLY A 396 -8.46 11.19 10.60
C GLY A 396 -7.53 10.19 9.90
N GLU A 397 -7.01 9.23 10.65
CA GLU A 397 -6.19 8.13 10.09
C GLU A 397 -7.06 6.89 9.81
N ASN A 398 -6.72 6.12 8.77
CA ASN A 398 -7.20 4.76 8.61
C ASN A 398 -6.63 3.89 9.74
N GLY A 399 -7.36 2.83 10.11
CA GLY A 399 -7.05 2.03 11.27
C GLY A 399 -6.97 0.55 10.98
N GLY A 400 -6.47 -0.21 11.94
CA GLY A 400 -6.53 -1.66 11.95
C GLY A 400 -6.88 -2.16 13.33
N LYS A 401 -7.61 -3.28 13.36
CA LYS A 401 -8.03 -3.95 14.60
C LYS A 401 -7.93 -5.45 14.45
N GLY A 402 -7.66 -6.12 15.57
CA GLY A 402 -7.48 -7.56 15.58
C GLY A 402 -7.46 -8.17 16.96
N VAL A 403 -7.58 -9.49 17.01
CA VAL A 403 -7.38 -10.25 18.26
C VAL A 403 -5.89 -10.49 18.53
N SER A 404 -5.04 -10.23 17.53
CA SER A 404 -3.58 -10.25 17.62
C SER A 404 -2.98 -9.01 16.95
N PRO A 405 -1.71 -8.65 17.24
CA PRO A 405 -1.02 -7.57 16.55
C PRO A 405 -0.97 -7.76 15.02
N LEU A 406 -0.75 -9.00 14.56
CA LEU A 406 -0.69 -9.32 13.14
C LEU A 406 -2.04 -9.15 12.44
N ASP A 407 -3.14 -9.53 13.10
CA ASP A 407 -4.50 -9.29 12.56
C ASP A 407 -4.75 -7.79 12.39
N ALA A 408 -4.32 -6.98 13.38
CA ALA A 408 -4.51 -5.54 13.35
C ALA A 408 -3.62 -4.85 12.29
N GLU A 409 -2.36 -5.26 12.14
CA GLU A 409 -1.45 -4.76 11.08
C GLU A 409 -2.01 -5.04 9.68
N VAL A 410 -2.49 -6.27 9.45
CA VAL A 410 -3.10 -6.66 8.17
C VAL A 410 -4.43 -5.95 7.95
N GLY A 411 -5.24 -5.78 9.00
CA GLY A 411 -6.46 -4.98 8.95
C GLY A 411 -6.19 -3.54 8.50
N ALA A 412 -5.15 -2.91 9.05
CA ALA A 412 -4.74 -1.54 8.70
C ALA A 412 -4.27 -1.41 7.25
N LEU A 413 -3.52 -2.40 6.76
CA LEU A 413 -3.12 -2.48 5.35
C LEU A 413 -4.33 -2.67 4.42
N CYS A 414 -5.26 -3.55 4.78
CA CYS A 414 -6.44 -3.85 3.98
C CYS A 414 -7.41 -2.67 3.93
N GLU A 415 -7.64 -1.98 5.06
CA GLU A 415 -8.45 -0.74 5.05
C GLU A 415 -7.79 0.34 4.18
N ALA A 416 -6.47 0.53 4.28
CA ALA A 416 -5.78 1.48 3.41
C ALA A 416 -5.93 1.12 1.92
N ALA A 417 -5.84 -0.16 1.57
CA ALA A 417 -6.05 -0.64 0.21
C ALA A 417 -7.49 -0.45 -0.28
N GLU A 418 -8.47 -0.66 0.60
CA GLU A 418 -9.89 -0.39 0.34
C GLU A 418 -10.12 1.08 0.02
N ARG A 419 -9.65 2.01 0.88
CA ARG A 419 -9.81 3.45 0.66
C ARG A 419 -9.09 3.92 -0.61
N PHE A 420 -7.87 3.45 -0.84
CA PHE A 420 -7.10 3.77 -2.04
C PHE A 420 -7.80 3.31 -3.32
N SER A 421 -8.33 2.09 -3.32
CA SER A 421 -8.98 1.49 -4.49
C SER A 421 -10.36 2.10 -4.78
N GLY A 422 -11.07 2.51 -3.72
CA GLY A 422 -12.35 3.22 -3.82
C GLY A 422 -12.26 4.69 -4.23
N ASN A 423 -11.07 5.29 -4.29
CA ASN A 423 -10.89 6.63 -4.85
C ASN A 423 -11.03 6.61 -6.38
N PHE A 424 -11.65 7.65 -6.94
CA PHE A 424 -11.71 7.87 -8.38
C PHE A 424 -10.32 8.19 -8.96
N GLN A 425 -9.90 7.46 -10.00
CA GLN A 425 -8.59 7.66 -10.67
C GLN A 425 -8.73 8.10 -12.13
N GLY A 426 -9.94 8.07 -12.71
CA GLY A 426 -10.25 8.51 -14.07
C GLY A 426 -10.33 7.39 -15.10
N ASP A 427 -9.90 6.17 -14.74
CA ASP A 427 -9.89 4.96 -15.57
C ASP A 427 -11.09 4.03 -15.32
N GLU A 428 -12.01 4.44 -14.44
CA GLU A 428 -13.27 3.75 -14.17
C GLU A 428 -14.23 3.84 -15.36
N LEU A 429 -15.01 2.77 -15.58
CA LEU A 429 -16.06 2.74 -16.58
C LEU A 429 -17.18 3.70 -16.22
N ARG A 430 -17.50 4.60 -17.16
CA ARG A 430 -18.52 5.63 -17.03
C ARG A 430 -19.44 5.65 -18.26
N ILE A 431 -20.73 5.69 -18.00
CA ILE A 431 -21.79 5.83 -19.00
C ILE A 431 -22.50 7.13 -18.71
N ARG A 432 -22.46 8.08 -19.65
CA ARG A 432 -23.05 9.41 -19.45
C ARG A 432 -24.49 9.44 -19.95
N ALA A 433 -25.44 9.58 -19.03
CA ALA A 433 -26.88 9.56 -19.32
C ALA A 433 -27.69 10.17 -18.16
N SER A 434 -28.97 10.50 -18.42
CA SER A 434 -29.93 10.78 -17.34
C SER A 434 -30.49 9.49 -16.74
N PHE A 435 -31.09 9.55 -15.54
CA PHE A 435 -31.77 8.38 -14.96
C PHE A 435 -32.95 7.96 -15.84
N ASP A 436 -33.70 8.93 -16.36
CA ASP A 436 -34.88 8.70 -17.18
C ASP A 436 -34.54 7.98 -18.50
N ASP A 437 -33.37 8.26 -19.08
CA ASP A 437 -32.88 7.58 -20.31
C ASP A 437 -32.42 6.14 -20.07
N LEU A 438 -31.91 5.82 -18.86
CA LEU A 438 -31.37 4.50 -18.53
C LEU A 438 -32.45 3.47 -18.17
N GLY A 439 -33.67 3.92 -17.87
CA GLY A 439 -34.81 3.07 -17.59
C GLY A 439 -34.56 2.06 -16.47
N ALA A 440 -34.97 0.80 -16.68
CA ALA A 440 -34.97 -0.24 -15.65
C ALA A 440 -33.58 -0.71 -15.19
N GLU A 441 -32.51 -0.41 -15.94
CA GLU A 441 -31.15 -0.76 -15.53
C GLU A 441 -30.66 0.14 -14.39
N ALA A 442 -31.11 1.40 -14.34
CA ALA A 442 -30.72 2.33 -13.29
C ALA A 442 -31.32 1.96 -11.93
N VAL A 443 -30.55 2.24 -10.88
CA VAL A 443 -31.01 2.21 -9.48
C VAL A 443 -31.09 3.66 -9.03
N HIS A 444 -32.24 4.07 -8.51
CA HIS A 444 -32.38 5.42 -8.00
C HIS A 444 -31.46 5.55 -6.77
N PRO A 445 -30.58 6.57 -6.69
CA PRO A 445 -29.56 6.62 -5.63
C PRO A 445 -30.17 6.68 -4.23
N ASN A 446 -31.39 7.26 -4.08
CA ASN A 446 -32.07 7.27 -2.79
C ASN A 446 -32.61 5.90 -2.35
N ASP A 447 -32.61 4.87 -3.20
CA ASP A 447 -32.89 3.49 -2.78
C ASP A 447 -31.73 2.91 -1.95
N CYS A 448 -30.54 3.51 -2.07
CA CYS A 448 -29.36 3.21 -1.26
C CYS A 448 -29.11 4.27 -0.19
N MET A 449 -29.33 5.54 -0.50
CA MET A 449 -29.14 6.63 0.47
C MET A 449 -30.25 6.63 1.53
N LEU A 450 -31.51 6.39 1.19
CA LEU A 450 -32.62 6.25 2.14
C LEU A 450 -32.90 7.50 2.99
N PHE A 451 -32.73 8.70 2.42
CA PHE A 451 -33.23 9.95 3.03
C PHE A 451 -34.75 10.06 2.88
N ALA A 452 -35.43 10.52 3.92
CA ALA A 452 -36.85 10.84 3.85
C ALA A 452 -37.11 12.19 3.15
N GLU A 453 -38.27 12.35 2.51
CA GLU A 453 -38.74 13.62 1.95
C GLU A 453 -38.68 14.79 2.95
N ARG A 454 -38.97 14.51 4.21
CA ARG A 454 -38.84 15.50 5.29
C ARG A 454 -37.40 15.98 5.46
N GLN A 455 -36.41 15.08 5.43
CA GLN A 455 -35.00 15.44 5.56
C GLN A 455 -34.54 16.33 4.40
N TYR A 456 -35.03 16.08 3.17
CA TYR A 456 -34.74 16.95 2.03
C TYR A 456 -35.31 18.36 2.19
N ARG A 457 -36.57 18.48 2.66
CA ARG A 457 -37.21 19.78 2.93
C ARG A 457 -36.52 20.55 4.05
N GLU A 458 -36.05 19.85 5.08
CA GLU A 458 -35.45 20.42 6.30
C GLU A 458 -33.91 20.45 6.27
N ARG A 459 -33.29 20.15 5.11
CA ARG A 459 -31.83 19.89 4.99
C ARG A 459 -30.95 20.98 5.58
N ALA A 460 -31.35 22.25 5.49
CA ALA A 460 -30.56 23.36 5.99
C ALA A 460 -30.44 23.33 7.52
N ALA A 461 -31.53 22.99 8.21
CA ALA A 461 -31.54 22.82 9.66
C ALA A 461 -30.79 21.54 10.06
N CYS A 462 -31.00 20.43 9.36
CA CYS A 462 -30.29 19.16 9.63
C CYS A 462 -28.77 19.34 9.49
N ASN A 463 -28.31 19.96 8.40
CA ASN A 463 -26.89 20.14 8.11
C ASN A 463 -26.21 21.18 9.03
N ALA A 464 -26.98 22.09 9.63
CA ALA A 464 -26.47 23.02 10.63
C ALA A 464 -26.33 22.37 12.02
N ALA A 465 -27.10 21.32 12.31
CA ALA A 465 -27.18 20.68 13.62
C ALA A 465 -26.22 19.50 13.82
N HIS A 466 -25.73 18.88 12.72
CA HIS A 466 -25.05 17.59 12.77
C HIS A 466 -23.73 17.56 12.00
N GLY A 467 -22.91 16.55 12.30
CA GLY A 467 -21.62 16.31 11.67
C GLY A 467 -21.70 15.89 10.19
N LEU A 468 -20.54 15.81 9.54
CA LEU A 468 -20.41 15.53 8.10
C LEU A 468 -21.09 14.22 7.66
N PHE A 469 -21.04 13.17 8.49
CA PHE A 469 -21.64 11.87 8.17
C PHE A 469 -23.18 11.89 8.14
N GLN A 470 -23.80 12.91 8.74
CA GLN A 470 -25.26 13.10 8.75
C GLN A 470 -25.74 14.07 7.65
N HIS A 471 -24.84 14.60 6.84
CA HIS A 471 -25.14 15.64 5.86
C HIS A 471 -26.16 15.16 4.81
N VAL A 472 -27.28 15.87 4.71
CA VAL A 472 -28.33 15.67 3.69
C VAL A 472 -27.99 16.45 2.42
N GLY A 473 -27.82 15.73 1.31
CA GLY A 473 -27.57 16.31 -0.01
C GLY A 473 -28.78 17.04 -0.60
N ALA A 474 -28.57 17.66 -1.77
CA ALA A 474 -29.72 18.04 -2.60
C ALA A 474 -30.47 16.78 -3.08
N PRO A 475 -31.80 16.86 -3.31
CA PRO A 475 -32.52 15.80 -4.01
C PRO A 475 -31.86 15.48 -5.35
N PHE A 476 -31.89 14.21 -5.73
CA PHE A 476 -31.41 13.76 -7.03
C PHE A 476 -32.43 14.16 -8.11
N ASP A 477 -31.97 14.83 -9.16
CA ASP A 477 -32.77 15.18 -10.33
C ASP A 477 -32.62 14.06 -11.36
N THR A 478 -33.71 13.40 -11.74
CA THR A 478 -33.68 12.27 -12.67
C THR A 478 -33.35 12.67 -14.10
N SER A 479 -33.51 13.97 -14.42
CA SER A 479 -33.20 14.53 -15.74
C SER A 479 -31.73 14.96 -15.88
N ASP A 480 -30.97 15.04 -14.78
CA ASP A 480 -29.56 15.42 -14.83
C ASP A 480 -28.74 14.36 -15.58
N VAL A 481 -27.98 14.80 -16.60
CA VAL A 481 -27.05 13.93 -17.33
C VAL A 481 -25.75 13.80 -16.55
N ILE A 482 -25.55 12.64 -15.95
CA ILE A 482 -24.43 12.33 -15.06
C ILE A 482 -23.69 11.07 -15.49
N ASP A 483 -22.57 10.77 -14.83
CA ASP A 483 -21.81 9.55 -15.11
C ASP A 483 -22.34 8.40 -14.24
N TRP A 484 -22.57 7.24 -14.88
CA TRP A 484 -23.05 6.00 -14.26
C TRP A 484 -22.03 4.88 -14.42
N THR A 485 -21.87 4.04 -13.39
CA THR A 485 -20.99 2.88 -13.41
C THR A 485 -21.82 1.61 -13.23
N PRO A 486 -21.52 0.54 -14.01
CA PRO A 486 -22.18 -0.74 -13.82
C PRO A 486 -21.80 -1.39 -12.50
N VAL A 487 -22.81 -1.93 -11.83
CA VAL A 487 -22.70 -2.83 -10.70
C VAL A 487 -23.46 -4.12 -11.04
N TRP A 488 -23.08 -5.22 -10.42
CA TRP A 488 -23.52 -6.54 -10.84
C TRP A 488 -24.18 -7.29 -9.72
N THR A 489 -25.25 -8.00 -10.06
CA THR A 489 -25.84 -8.99 -9.18
C THR A 489 -24.99 -10.26 -9.19
N LEU A 490 -25.12 -11.11 -8.17
CA LEU A 490 -24.45 -12.43 -8.19
C LEU A 490 -24.94 -13.33 -9.33
N ALA A 491 -26.10 -13.05 -9.91
CA ALA A 491 -26.64 -13.75 -11.07
C ALA A 491 -26.13 -13.17 -12.41
N GLY A 492 -25.24 -12.17 -12.38
CA GLY A 492 -24.65 -11.54 -13.56
C GLY A 492 -25.54 -10.51 -14.26
N ARG A 493 -26.63 -10.07 -13.62
CA ARG A 493 -27.45 -8.97 -14.15
C ARG A 493 -26.74 -7.64 -13.91
N ARG A 494 -26.65 -6.81 -14.94
CA ARG A 494 -26.13 -5.44 -14.84
C ARG A 494 -27.17 -4.51 -14.25
N ARG A 495 -26.75 -3.64 -13.34
CA ARG A 495 -27.47 -2.46 -12.86
C ARG A 495 -26.55 -1.26 -12.96
N LEU A 496 -27.10 -0.05 -12.96
CA LEU A 496 -26.33 1.20 -13.06
C LEU A 496 -26.58 2.05 -11.82
N LEU A 497 -25.50 2.54 -11.21
CA LEU A 497 -25.55 3.56 -10.16
C LEU A 497 -24.68 4.76 -10.52
N PRO A 498 -24.98 5.95 -9.98
CA PRO A 498 -24.15 7.13 -10.20
C PRO A 498 -22.69 6.90 -9.79
N THR A 499 -21.74 7.20 -10.68
CA THR A 499 -20.30 7.06 -10.41
C THR A 499 -19.89 7.88 -9.18
N GLY A 500 -20.46 9.08 -9.02
CA GLY A 500 -20.23 9.95 -7.86
C GLY A 500 -20.72 9.41 -6.51
N PHE A 501 -21.55 8.35 -6.51
CA PHE A 501 -21.97 7.65 -5.30
C PHE A 501 -21.08 6.42 -5.00
N LEU A 502 -20.32 5.94 -5.99
CA LEU A 502 -19.55 4.71 -5.90
C LEU A 502 -18.06 4.95 -5.57
N TYR A 503 -17.50 6.08 -5.98
CA TYR A 503 -16.08 6.40 -5.80
C TYR A 503 -15.86 7.69 -5.03
N TYR A 504 -14.90 7.70 -4.10
CA TYR A 504 -14.49 8.89 -3.37
C TYR A 504 -13.75 9.86 -4.29
N GLY A 505 -13.87 11.16 -4.03
CA GLY A 505 -13.12 12.19 -4.76
C GLY A 505 -13.46 12.30 -6.24
N ALA A 506 -14.57 11.70 -6.70
CA ALA A 506 -15.02 11.88 -8.07
C ALA A 506 -15.24 13.39 -8.35
N PRO A 507 -14.91 13.88 -9.57
CA PRO A 507 -15.01 15.29 -9.90
C PRO A 507 -16.47 15.72 -10.12
N THR A 508 -16.75 17.03 -9.96
CA THR A 508 -18.09 17.61 -10.21
C THR A 508 -18.64 17.30 -11.61
N GLY A 509 -17.76 17.15 -12.61
CA GLY A 509 -18.11 16.74 -13.97
C GLY A 509 -18.79 15.36 -14.08
N CYS A 510 -18.68 14.52 -13.06
CA CYS A 510 -19.40 13.25 -12.94
C CYS A 510 -20.85 13.42 -12.44
N GLY A 511 -21.33 14.65 -12.18
CA GLY A 511 -22.72 14.93 -11.82
C GLY A 511 -23.07 14.68 -10.35
N ILE A 512 -22.19 15.06 -9.42
CA ILE A 512 -22.24 14.66 -8.00
C ILE A 512 -23.26 15.48 -7.17
N ARG A 513 -24.17 16.21 -7.80
CA ARG A 513 -25.05 17.13 -7.05
C ARG A 513 -25.95 16.34 -6.09
N GLY A 514 -25.73 16.54 -4.79
CA GLY A 514 -26.49 15.86 -3.74
C GLY A 514 -26.09 14.40 -3.48
N LEU A 515 -25.13 13.86 -4.23
CA LEU A 515 -24.58 12.53 -4.06
C LEU A 515 -23.30 12.63 -3.23
N ARG A 516 -23.15 11.76 -2.23
CA ARG A 516 -21.91 11.62 -1.47
C ARG A 516 -21.54 10.15 -1.38
N PRO A 517 -20.33 9.75 -1.78
CA PRO A 517 -19.86 8.40 -1.58
C PRO A 517 -19.60 8.18 -0.08
N ASP A 518 -19.96 7.01 0.42
CA ASP A 518 -19.63 6.54 1.75
C ASP A 518 -18.88 5.20 1.67
N SER A 519 -18.29 4.77 2.77
CA SER A 519 -17.61 3.47 2.85
C SER A 519 -18.54 2.31 3.16
N ASN A 520 -19.85 2.52 3.17
CA ASN A 520 -20.78 1.45 3.45
C ASN A 520 -20.70 0.35 2.40
N GLY A 521 -20.42 -0.86 2.87
CA GLY A 521 -20.24 -2.05 2.03
C GLY A 521 -18.94 -2.05 1.21
N ALA A 522 -18.03 -1.10 1.43
CA ALA A 522 -16.68 -1.18 0.90
C ALA A 522 -15.89 -2.23 1.71
N ALA A 523 -15.13 -3.09 1.03
CA ALA A 523 -14.33 -4.09 1.71
C ALA A 523 -13.15 -4.54 0.86
N ALA A 524 -12.00 -4.73 1.51
CA ALA A 524 -10.88 -5.49 1.00
C ALA A 524 -10.89 -6.95 1.50
N GLY A 525 -10.33 -7.86 0.71
CA GLY A 525 -10.23 -9.28 1.08
C GLY A 525 -9.05 -9.99 0.45
N SER A 526 -8.72 -11.19 0.95
CA SER A 526 -7.68 -12.05 0.34
C SER A 526 -8.10 -12.64 -1.01
N SER A 527 -9.40 -12.69 -1.28
CA SER A 527 -10.03 -13.02 -2.56
C SER A 527 -11.23 -12.09 -2.83
N LEU A 528 -11.81 -12.18 -4.04
CA LEU A 528 -13.03 -11.44 -4.37
C LEU A 528 -14.20 -11.88 -3.48
N GLU A 529 -14.32 -13.19 -3.22
CA GLU A 529 -15.35 -13.79 -2.37
C GLU A 529 -15.22 -13.29 -0.91
N ASP A 530 -13.99 -13.17 -0.39
CA ASP A 530 -13.74 -12.60 0.94
C ASP A 530 -14.21 -11.15 1.02
N ALA A 531 -13.87 -10.35 0.01
CA ALA A 531 -14.24 -8.94 -0.05
C ALA A 531 -15.76 -8.78 -0.14
N VAL A 532 -16.44 -9.57 -0.98
CA VAL A 532 -17.91 -9.57 -1.09
C VAL A 532 -18.57 -10.04 0.21
N LEU A 533 -18.07 -11.11 0.84
CA LEU A 533 -18.58 -11.56 2.14
C LEU A 533 -18.48 -10.45 3.18
N GLN A 534 -17.30 -9.83 3.29
CA GLN A 534 -17.03 -8.79 4.27
C GLN A 534 -17.90 -7.54 4.04
N GLY A 535 -18.00 -7.06 2.80
CA GLY A 535 -18.85 -5.91 2.47
C GLY A 535 -20.33 -6.20 2.71
N THR A 536 -20.79 -7.43 2.40
CA THR A 536 -22.18 -7.84 2.67
C THR A 536 -22.47 -7.90 4.18
N LEU A 537 -21.56 -8.48 4.97
CA LEU A 537 -21.70 -8.53 6.43
C LEU A 537 -21.72 -7.13 7.05
N GLU A 538 -20.93 -6.19 6.53
CA GLU A 538 -20.97 -4.80 6.98
C GLU A 538 -22.34 -4.14 6.71
N LEU A 539 -22.95 -4.37 5.54
CA LEU A 539 -24.30 -3.86 5.26
C LEU A 539 -25.33 -4.42 6.24
N VAL A 540 -25.24 -5.72 6.57
CA VAL A 540 -26.13 -6.38 7.54
C VAL A 540 -25.91 -5.84 8.95
N GLU A 541 -24.65 -5.62 9.34
CA GLU A 541 -24.27 -5.02 10.62
C GLU A 541 -24.93 -3.66 10.81
N ARG A 542 -24.72 -2.77 9.83
CA ARG A 542 -25.20 -1.39 9.87
C ARG A 542 -26.71 -1.29 9.77
N ASP A 543 -27.33 -2.20 9.01
CA ASP A 543 -28.79 -2.31 8.99
C ASP A 543 -29.33 -2.64 10.38
N ALA A 544 -28.85 -3.74 11.00
CA ALA A 544 -29.30 -4.15 12.32
C ALA A 544 -29.04 -3.09 13.41
N VAL A 545 -27.89 -2.41 13.34
CA VAL A 545 -27.55 -1.30 14.24
C VAL A 545 -28.52 -0.12 14.04
N ALA A 546 -28.83 0.28 12.80
CA ALA A 546 -29.81 1.34 12.53
C ALA A 546 -31.18 1.00 13.12
N LEU A 547 -31.64 -0.24 12.92
CA LEU A 547 -32.92 -0.73 13.42
C LEU A 547 -32.99 -0.65 14.95
N TRP A 548 -31.94 -1.05 15.66
CA TRP A 548 -31.85 -0.98 17.11
C TRP A 548 -31.71 0.45 17.63
N TRP A 549 -30.73 1.19 17.10
CA TRP A 549 -30.32 2.49 17.62
C TRP A 549 -31.41 3.55 17.49
N TYR A 550 -32.02 3.68 16.30
CA TYR A 550 -33.01 4.74 16.06
C TYR A 550 -34.38 4.43 16.66
N ASN A 551 -34.72 3.15 16.84
CA ASN A 551 -35.95 2.75 17.52
C ASN A 551 -35.78 2.59 19.03
N ARG A 552 -34.54 2.61 19.55
CA ARG A 552 -34.21 2.46 20.98
C ARG A 552 -34.86 1.22 21.61
N THR A 553 -34.91 0.12 20.87
CA THR A 553 -35.59 -1.11 21.32
C THR A 553 -34.73 -1.86 22.33
N PRO A 554 -35.27 -2.30 23.49
CA PRO A 554 -34.59 -3.24 24.37
C PRO A 554 -34.30 -4.56 23.66
N VAL A 555 -33.10 -5.11 23.85
CA VAL A 555 -32.65 -6.37 23.24
C VAL A 555 -31.93 -7.26 24.25
N PRO A 556 -31.85 -8.59 24.04
CA PRO A 556 -31.11 -9.48 24.92
C PRO A 556 -29.62 -9.11 25.01
N GLY A 557 -29.02 -9.31 26.19
CA GLY A 557 -27.56 -9.29 26.33
C GLY A 557 -26.91 -10.54 25.75
N VAL A 558 -25.59 -10.51 25.53
CA VAL A 558 -24.78 -11.68 25.17
C VAL A 558 -23.93 -12.09 26.37
N ASP A 559 -24.04 -13.34 26.80
CA ASP A 559 -23.24 -13.88 27.90
C ASP A 559 -21.82 -14.17 27.40
N LEU A 560 -20.90 -13.24 27.67
CA LEU A 560 -19.51 -13.32 27.22
C LEU A 560 -18.79 -14.58 27.73
N ALA A 561 -19.08 -15.00 28.96
CA ALA A 561 -18.42 -16.16 29.58
C ALA A 561 -18.85 -17.48 28.91
N SER A 562 -20.11 -17.57 28.45
CA SER A 562 -20.63 -18.76 27.77
C SER A 562 -19.92 -19.09 26.45
N PHE A 563 -19.13 -18.17 25.90
CA PHE A 563 -18.31 -18.43 24.71
C PHE A 563 -17.05 -19.22 25.04
N GLY A 564 -16.53 -19.19 26.27
CA GLY A 564 -15.30 -19.88 26.65
C GLY A 564 -14.10 -19.47 25.79
N ASP A 565 -13.96 -18.16 25.55
CA ASP A 565 -12.94 -17.57 24.69
C ASP A 565 -11.91 -16.81 25.55
N PRO A 566 -10.68 -17.33 25.70
CA PRO A 566 -9.66 -16.72 26.55
C PRO A 566 -9.34 -15.28 26.18
N TRP A 567 -9.45 -14.93 24.89
CA TRP A 567 -9.23 -13.56 24.44
C TRP A 567 -10.30 -12.60 24.98
N LEU A 568 -11.57 -13.03 25.05
CA LEU A 568 -12.64 -12.22 25.64
C LEU A 568 -12.46 -12.05 27.15
N GLU A 569 -11.97 -13.08 27.85
CA GLU A 569 -11.66 -12.99 29.28
C GLU A 569 -10.56 -11.94 29.55
N GLU A 570 -9.51 -11.91 28.71
CA GLU A 570 -8.47 -10.89 28.75
C GLU A 570 -9.06 -9.49 28.52
N MET A 571 -9.96 -9.33 27.54
CA MET A 571 -10.61 -8.02 27.29
C MET A 571 -11.42 -7.57 28.50
N ILE A 572 -12.23 -8.44 29.11
CA ILE A 572 -13.01 -8.09 30.31
C ILE A 572 -12.10 -7.60 31.43
N GLY A 573 -10.99 -8.32 31.69
CA GLY A 573 -9.99 -7.92 32.68
C GLY A 573 -9.28 -6.60 32.33
N GLY A 574 -8.90 -6.43 31.07
CA GLY A 574 -8.23 -5.22 30.56
C GLY A 574 -9.09 -3.97 30.69
N TYR A 575 -10.37 -4.04 30.30
CA TYR A 575 -11.34 -2.97 30.48
C TYR A 575 -11.55 -2.62 31.96
N ALA A 576 -11.70 -3.63 32.83
CA ALA A 576 -11.82 -3.40 34.26
C ALA A 576 -10.57 -2.71 34.85
N GLY A 577 -9.37 -3.09 34.37
CA GLY A 577 -8.10 -2.50 34.78
C GLY A 577 -7.94 -1.02 34.42
N ILE A 578 -8.66 -0.53 33.40
CA ILE A 578 -8.71 0.89 33.01
C ILE A 578 -9.97 1.62 33.51
N GLY A 579 -10.67 1.06 34.52
CA GLY A 579 -11.85 1.69 35.12
C GLY A 579 -13.09 1.68 34.23
N ARG A 580 -13.24 0.64 33.38
CA ARG A 580 -14.34 0.51 32.44
C ARG A 580 -15.06 -0.82 32.55
N GLU A 581 -16.37 -0.77 32.33
CA GLU A 581 -17.24 -1.94 32.19
C GLU A 581 -17.34 -2.33 30.71
N LEU A 582 -17.40 -3.63 30.40
CA LEU A 582 -17.61 -4.18 29.05
C LEU A 582 -18.81 -5.14 29.06
N TRP A 583 -19.74 -4.97 28.13
CA TRP A 583 -20.85 -5.90 27.89
C TRP A 583 -21.22 -5.94 26.40
N ALA A 584 -22.12 -6.84 26.02
CA ALA A 584 -22.57 -6.96 24.63
C ALA A 584 -24.08 -7.22 24.51
N LEU A 585 -24.65 -6.80 23.39
CA LEU A 585 -26.07 -6.95 23.03
C LEU A 585 -26.21 -7.72 21.71
N ASP A 586 -27.24 -8.56 21.62
CA ASP A 586 -27.66 -9.22 20.37
C ASP A 586 -28.69 -8.34 19.64
N VAL A 587 -28.27 -7.71 18.55
CA VAL A 587 -29.14 -6.85 17.73
C VAL A 587 -29.60 -7.53 16.44
N THR A 588 -29.34 -8.83 16.28
CA THR A 588 -29.67 -9.64 15.08
C THR A 588 -31.06 -9.33 14.52
N SER A 589 -31.11 -8.95 13.24
CA SER A 589 -32.33 -8.52 12.53
C SER A 589 -33.10 -9.70 11.91
N ASP A 590 -34.12 -9.40 11.11
CA ASP A 590 -34.89 -10.38 10.33
C ASP A 590 -34.05 -11.16 9.30
N LEU A 591 -32.82 -10.69 9.02
CA LEU A 591 -31.86 -11.39 8.16
C LEU A 591 -31.22 -12.60 8.84
N GLY A 592 -31.35 -12.74 10.18
CA GLY A 592 -30.90 -13.92 10.93
C GLY A 592 -29.38 -14.13 11.01
N VAL A 593 -28.58 -13.17 10.52
CA VAL A 593 -27.12 -13.15 10.68
C VAL A 593 -26.79 -12.57 12.06
N PRO A 594 -25.95 -13.22 12.87
CA PRO A 594 -25.52 -12.68 14.16
C PRO A 594 -24.92 -11.27 14.01
N VAL A 595 -25.53 -10.29 14.67
CA VAL A 595 -25.00 -8.93 14.81
C VAL A 595 -24.92 -8.58 16.28
N VAL A 596 -23.72 -8.23 16.73
CA VAL A 596 -23.40 -7.92 18.12
C VAL A 596 -22.98 -6.46 18.24
N VAL A 597 -23.47 -5.80 19.28
CA VAL A 597 -22.96 -4.50 19.72
C VAL A 597 -22.21 -4.71 21.02
N ALA A 598 -20.90 -4.50 21.03
CA ALA A 598 -20.10 -4.43 22.26
C ALA A 598 -20.17 -2.99 22.77
N LEU A 599 -20.37 -2.82 24.07
CA LEU A 599 -20.46 -1.52 24.71
C LEU A 599 -19.51 -1.44 25.89
N SER A 600 -18.95 -0.25 26.10
CA SER A 600 -18.18 0.05 27.30
C SER A 600 -18.47 1.42 27.84
N ARG A 601 -18.52 1.52 29.17
CA ARG A 601 -18.57 2.80 29.88
C ARG A 601 -17.47 2.89 30.93
N ARG A 602 -17.07 4.12 31.21
CA ARG A 602 -16.27 4.52 32.37
C ARG A 602 -17.10 4.37 33.65
N THR A 603 -16.48 3.92 34.73
CA THR A 603 -17.13 3.70 36.03
C THR A 603 -16.57 4.56 37.17
N ASP A 604 -15.51 5.32 36.92
CA ASP A 604 -14.72 6.06 37.91
C ASP A 604 -14.73 7.59 37.70
N GLY A 605 -15.69 8.14 36.95
CA GLY A 605 -15.75 9.57 36.62
C GLY A 605 -17.18 10.13 36.51
N PRO A 606 -17.31 11.46 36.40
CA PRO A 606 -18.62 12.13 36.35
C PRO A 606 -19.37 11.92 35.03
N HIS A 607 -18.66 11.55 33.97
CA HIS A 607 -19.21 11.20 32.66
C HIS A 607 -18.91 9.73 32.35
N GLU A 608 -19.90 9.01 31.83
CA GLU A 608 -19.77 7.58 31.52
C GLU A 608 -18.94 7.31 30.26
N HIS A 609 -18.77 8.31 29.37
CA HIS A 609 -18.04 8.17 28.10
C HIS A 609 -18.40 6.86 27.38
N VAL A 610 -19.71 6.62 27.18
CA VAL A 610 -20.18 5.35 26.62
C VAL A 610 -19.70 5.23 25.18
N ILE A 611 -18.98 4.17 24.88
CA ILE A 611 -18.54 3.82 23.53
C ILE A 611 -19.08 2.46 23.13
N PHE A 612 -19.09 2.21 21.84
CA PHE A 612 -19.65 1.00 21.26
C PHE A 612 -18.81 0.55 20.06
N GLY A 613 -18.84 -0.75 19.77
CA GLY A 613 -18.26 -1.33 18.57
C GLY A 613 -19.19 -2.40 18.02
N PHE A 614 -19.17 -2.56 16.69
CA PHE A 614 -20.12 -3.41 15.98
C PHE A 614 -19.45 -4.63 15.36
N GLY A 615 -20.19 -5.71 15.24
CA GLY A 615 -19.69 -6.92 14.61
C GLY A 615 -20.79 -7.79 14.07
N ALA A 616 -20.81 -7.99 12.76
CA ALA A 616 -21.62 -9.01 12.10
C ALA A 616 -20.74 -10.13 11.52
N HIS A 617 -21.18 -11.36 11.72
CA HIS A 617 -20.59 -12.53 11.08
C HIS A 617 -21.53 -13.74 11.15
N LEU A 618 -21.42 -14.67 10.20
CA LEU A 618 -22.20 -15.91 10.21
C LEU A 618 -21.90 -16.78 11.45
N ASP A 619 -20.64 -16.79 11.89
CA ASP A 619 -20.21 -17.37 13.17
C ASP A 619 -20.37 -16.33 14.29
N PRO A 620 -21.20 -16.58 15.32
CA PRO A 620 -21.43 -15.64 16.43
C PRO A 620 -20.17 -15.35 17.24
N ARG A 621 -19.20 -16.27 17.30
CA ARG A 621 -17.92 -16.07 18.01
C ARG A 621 -17.12 -14.96 17.34
N ILE A 622 -17.09 -14.98 16.01
CA ILE A 622 -16.42 -13.95 15.21
C ILE A 622 -17.21 -12.64 15.27
N ALA A 623 -18.55 -12.67 15.21
CA ALA A 623 -19.37 -11.46 15.34
C ALA A 623 -19.07 -10.73 16.67
N LEU A 624 -18.99 -11.47 17.78
CA LEU A 624 -18.63 -10.93 19.09
C LEU A 624 -17.19 -10.38 19.12
N ARG A 625 -16.21 -11.15 18.60
CA ARG A 625 -14.83 -10.67 18.51
C ARG A 625 -14.70 -9.39 17.71
N ARG A 626 -15.39 -9.29 16.56
CA ARG A 626 -15.40 -8.08 15.71
C ARG A 626 -15.98 -6.88 16.46
N ALA A 627 -17.07 -7.07 17.19
CA ALA A 627 -17.68 -6.01 17.98
C ALA A 627 -16.72 -5.48 19.06
N VAL A 628 -16.01 -6.38 19.76
CA VAL A 628 -15.03 -5.99 20.79
C VAL A 628 -13.76 -5.38 20.17
N THR A 629 -13.26 -5.91 19.05
CA THR A 629 -12.09 -5.30 18.38
C THR A 629 -12.42 -3.95 17.76
N GLU A 630 -13.67 -3.71 17.34
CA GLU A 630 -14.13 -2.39 16.90
C GLU A 630 -14.19 -1.40 18.04
N LEU A 631 -14.76 -1.82 19.18
CA LEU A 631 -14.78 -1.03 20.40
C LEU A 631 -13.35 -0.65 20.84
N ASN A 632 -12.40 -1.57 20.71
CA ASN A 632 -10.98 -1.36 21.02
C ASN A 632 -10.33 -0.23 20.19
N GLN A 633 -10.77 0.01 18.95
CA GLN A 633 -10.21 1.10 18.12
C GLN A 633 -10.49 2.49 18.69
N MET A 634 -11.57 2.65 19.47
CA MET A 634 -11.91 3.93 20.09
C MET A 634 -11.19 4.17 21.43
N ILE A 635 -10.58 3.14 22.02
CA ILE A 635 -9.95 3.23 23.35
C ILE A 635 -8.80 4.24 23.41
N PRO A 636 -7.84 4.25 22.46
CA PRO A 636 -6.75 5.22 22.47
C PRO A 636 -7.26 6.67 22.57
N ASP A 637 -8.25 7.02 21.75
CA ASP A 637 -8.83 8.37 21.72
C ASP A 637 -9.61 8.69 23.01
N VAL A 638 -10.38 7.72 23.53
CA VAL A 638 -11.16 7.89 24.78
C VAL A 638 -10.28 8.02 26.01
N LEU A 639 -9.12 7.37 26.06
CA LEU A 639 -8.19 7.49 27.20
C LEU A 639 -7.41 8.80 27.17
N GLN A 640 -7.22 9.38 25.99
CA GLN A 640 -6.60 10.70 25.81
C GLN A 640 -7.60 11.87 25.89
N PHE A 641 -8.83 11.63 26.34
CA PHE A 641 -9.88 12.66 26.37
C PHE A 641 -9.49 13.89 27.20
N GLY A 642 -9.02 14.92 26.49
CA GLY A 642 -8.76 16.28 26.93
C GLY A 642 -8.85 17.30 25.79
N HIS A 643 -9.26 16.87 24.60
CA HIS A 643 -9.39 17.67 23.38
C HIS A 643 -10.85 17.83 22.96
N GLU A 644 -11.20 18.97 22.37
CA GLU A 644 -12.50 19.17 21.71
C GLU A 644 -12.60 18.20 20.52
N LEU A 645 -13.63 17.35 20.51
CA LEU A 645 -13.95 16.54 19.33
C LEU A 645 -14.54 17.45 18.23
N ASP A 646 -14.04 17.30 17.00
CA ASP A 646 -14.54 18.06 15.85
C ASP A 646 -15.97 17.63 15.43
N ASP A 647 -16.40 16.41 15.77
CA ASP A 647 -17.75 15.92 15.50
C ASP A 647 -18.73 16.32 16.64
N PRO A 648 -19.75 17.17 16.35
CA PRO A 648 -20.67 17.66 17.37
C PRO A 648 -21.58 16.57 17.95
N ASP A 649 -21.90 15.52 17.18
CA ASP A 649 -22.75 14.44 17.63
C ASP A 649 -22.00 13.53 18.62
N ALA A 650 -20.75 13.19 18.31
CA ALA A 650 -19.87 12.44 19.21
C ALA A 650 -19.57 13.23 20.51
N ALA A 651 -19.26 14.52 20.39
CA ALA A 651 -19.01 15.39 21.54
C ALA A 651 -20.22 15.46 22.48
N ARG A 652 -21.42 15.64 21.90
CA ARG A 652 -22.68 15.68 22.65
C ARG A 652 -22.95 14.34 23.32
N TRP A 653 -22.75 13.22 22.62
CA TRP A 653 -22.95 11.89 23.18
C TRP A 653 -22.03 11.63 24.38
N LEU A 654 -20.71 11.79 24.22
CA LEU A 654 -19.75 11.46 25.27
C LEU A 654 -19.92 12.35 26.51
N ARG A 655 -20.45 13.56 26.34
CA ARG A 655 -20.77 14.47 27.44
C ARG A 655 -22.03 14.09 28.22
N TYR A 656 -23.07 13.62 27.56
CA TYR A 656 -24.42 13.53 28.16
C TYR A 656 -25.03 12.14 28.23
N ALA A 657 -24.61 11.20 27.38
CA ALA A 657 -25.20 9.86 27.35
C ALA A 657 -24.75 9.03 28.55
N THR A 658 -25.72 8.40 29.21
CA THR A 658 -25.50 7.42 30.27
C THR A 658 -26.39 6.22 30.03
N VAL A 659 -26.00 5.05 30.55
CA VAL A 659 -26.87 3.87 30.50
C VAL A 659 -28.19 4.06 31.23
N ALA A 660 -28.28 5.03 32.15
CA ALA A 660 -29.50 5.39 32.85
C ALA A 660 -30.47 6.21 31.97
N ASN A 661 -29.97 7.17 31.19
CA ASN A 661 -30.81 7.99 30.31
C ASN A 661 -31.00 7.38 28.90
N GLN A 662 -30.16 6.41 28.52
CA GLN A 662 -30.27 5.59 27.32
C GLN A 662 -30.43 4.09 27.69
N PRO A 663 -31.58 3.66 28.24
CA PRO A 663 -31.75 2.31 28.79
C PRO A 663 -31.64 1.17 27.74
N TYR A 664 -31.83 1.48 26.45
CA TYR A 664 -31.68 0.51 25.35
C TYR A 664 -30.23 0.04 25.13
N LEU A 665 -29.26 0.71 25.77
CA LEU A 665 -27.85 0.30 25.79
C LEU A 665 -27.58 -0.86 26.76
N ARG A 666 -28.53 -1.21 27.64
CA ARG A 666 -28.41 -2.33 28.58
C ARG A 666 -29.18 -3.56 28.09
N PRO A 667 -28.75 -4.77 28.49
CA PRO A 667 -29.55 -5.97 28.29
C PRO A 667 -30.97 -5.76 28.80
N ALA A 668 -31.96 -6.16 28.01
CA ALA A 668 -33.36 -6.06 28.38
C ALA A 668 -33.63 -6.77 29.72
N ALA A 669 -34.21 -6.05 30.67
CA ALA A 669 -34.48 -6.58 32.00
C ALA A 669 -35.42 -7.80 31.94
N GLY A 670 -35.09 -8.86 32.67
CA GLY A 670 -35.87 -10.09 32.70
C GLY A 670 -35.75 -10.98 31.46
N VAL A 671 -34.95 -10.58 30.47
CA VAL A 671 -34.69 -11.38 29.26
C VAL A 671 -33.40 -12.19 29.43
N ARG A 672 -33.45 -13.49 29.15
CA ARG A 672 -32.26 -14.36 29.20
C ARG A 672 -31.21 -13.87 28.20
N MET A 673 -29.96 -13.81 28.65
CA MET A 673 -28.81 -13.51 27.79
C MET A 673 -28.58 -14.63 26.75
N ARG A 674 -28.11 -14.25 25.57
CA ARG A 674 -27.77 -15.15 24.47
C ARG A 674 -26.47 -15.88 24.76
N VAL A 675 -26.47 -17.18 24.46
CA VAL A 675 -25.30 -18.06 24.48
C VAL A 675 -25.03 -18.58 23.06
N PRO A 676 -23.85 -19.16 22.75
CA PRO A 676 -23.53 -19.62 21.40
C PRO A 676 -24.58 -20.52 20.74
N ALA A 677 -25.24 -21.39 21.53
CA ALA A 677 -26.26 -22.31 21.04
C ALA A 677 -27.56 -21.63 20.56
N ASP A 678 -27.78 -20.35 20.90
CA ASP A 678 -28.94 -19.58 20.44
C ASP A 678 -28.81 -19.13 18.97
N PHE A 679 -27.59 -19.14 18.43
CA PHE A 679 -27.30 -18.69 17.08
C PHE A 679 -27.25 -19.89 16.13
N ARG A 680 -27.96 -19.79 15.00
CA ARG A 680 -28.01 -20.85 13.98
C ARG A 680 -26.82 -20.74 13.03
N PHE A 681 -25.64 -21.09 13.52
CA PHE A 681 -24.44 -21.14 12.70
C PHE A 681 -24.33 -22.46 11.93
N VAL A 682 -24.08 -22.36 10.62
CA VAL A 682 -23.73 -23.50 9.76
C VAL A 682 -22.34 -23.25 9.19
N HIS A 683 -21.38 -24.08 9.59
CA HIS A 683 -20.03 -24.00 9.05
C HIS A 683 -20.01 -24.51 7.59
N ARG A 684 -19.50 -23.68 6.68
CA ARG A 684 -19.19 -24.05 5.29
C ARG A 684 -17.68 -23.99 5.08
N PRO A 685 -17.07 -24.89 4.30
CA PRO A 685 -15.62 -24.86 4.06
C PRO A 685 -15.20 -23.79 3.07
N ASP A 686 -16.12 -23.28 2.25
CA ASP A 686 -15.86 -22.32 1.17
C ASP A 686 -16.55 -20.98 1.45
N VAL A 687 -15.81 -19.88 1.25
CA VAL A 687 -16.31 -18.50 1.39
C VAL A 687 -17.36 -18.18 0.33
N ARG A 688 -17.23 -18.72 -0.88
CA ARG A 688 -18.22 -18.60 -1.95
C ARG A 688 -19.60 -19.03 -1.48
N ASP A 689 -19.68 -20.17 -0.79
CA ASP A 689 -20.95 -20.74 -0.35
C ASP A 689 -21.60 -19.90 0.75
N ASP A 690 -20.81 -19.21 1.57
CA ASP A 690 -21.30 -18.22 2.54
C ASP A 690 -21.87 -16.99 1.83
N VAL A 691 -21.19 -16.47 0.80
CA VAL A 691 -21.69 -15.35 -0.02
C VAL A 691 -23.01 -15.73 -0.72
N VAL A 692 -23.08 -16.92 -1.32
CA VAL A 692 -24.30 -17.40 -1.98
C VAL A 692 -25.46 -17.54 -0.98
N ALA A 693 -25.19 -18.04 0.23
CA ALA A 693 -26.20 -18.14 1.28
C ALA A 693 -26.72 -16.76 1.70
N LEU A 694 -25.84 -15.78 1.91
CA LEU A 694 -26.22 -14.40 2.24
C LEU A 694 -27.00 -13.73 1.10
N GLY A 695 -26.60 -13.95 -0.15
CA GLY A 695 -27.33 -13.45 -1.32
C GLY A 695 -28.77 -13.98 -1.36
N ARG A 696 -29.00 -15.25 -1.01
CA ARG A 696 -30.36 -15.83 -0.89
C ARG A 696 -31.14 -15.22 0.26
N THR A 697 -30.50 -14.98 1.41
CA THR A 697 -31.13 -14.32 2.56
C THR A 697 -31.60 -12.91 2.20
N LEU A 698 -30.76 -12.11 1.54
CA LEU A 698 -31.13 -10.76 1.11
C LEU A 698 -32.25 -10.78 0.07
N ALA A 699 -32.18 -11.69 -0.91
CA ALA A 699 -33.23 -11.84 -1.91
C ALA A 699 -34.58 -12.22 -1.28
N ALA A 700 -34.59 -13.11 -0.27
CA ALA A 700 -35.80 -13.47 0.47
C ALA A 700 -36.35 -12.30 1.30
N ALA A 701 -35.50 -11.36 1.71
CA ALA A 701 -35.90 -10.11 2.36
C ALA A 701 -36.34 -9.02 1.37
N GLY A 702 -36.36 -9.30 0.06
CA GLY A 702 -36.78 -8.37 -0.98
C GLY A 702 -35.70 -7.42 -1.46
N THR A 703 -34.42 -7.66 -1.12
CA THR A 703 -33.30 -6.81 -1.51
C THR A 703 -32.30 -7.58 -2.40
N GLU A 704 -31.84 -6.91 -3.45
CA GLU A 704 -30.81 -7.43 -4.33
C GLU A 704 -29.41 -7.10 -3.81
N LEU A 705 -28.49 -8.07 -3.89
CA LEU A 705 -27.08 -7.85 -3.61
C LEU A 705 -26.35 -7.40 -4.89
N LEU A 706 -25.86 -6.17 -4.88
CA LEU A 706 -25.10 -5.55 -5.96
C LEU A 706 -23.64 -5.44 -5.57
N VAL A 707 -22.74 -5.68 -6.51
CA VAL A 707 -21.30 -5.68 -6.29
C VAL A 707 -20.59 -4.93 -7.41
N LEU A 708 -19.71 -4.03 -7.02
CA LEU A 708 -18.74 -3.36 -7.88
C LEU A 708 -17.33 -3.85 -7.53
N ASP A 709 -16.60 -4.41 -8.49
CA ASP A 709 -15.16 -4.69 -8.33
C ASP A 709 -14.36 -3.39 -8.49
N GLN A 710 -13.75 -2.92 -7.40
CA GLN A 710 -12.88 -1.74 -7.36
C GLN A 710 -11.39 -2.11 -7.33
N THR A 711 -11.05 -3.39 -7.50
CA THR A 711 -9.67 -3.88 -7.45
C THR A 711 -8.78 -3.17 -8.46
N ARG A 712 -7.68 -2.58 -7.98
CA ARG A 712 -6.67 -1.94 -8.82
C ARG A 712 -5.60 -2.95 -9.23
N PRO A 713 -5.31 -3.14 -10.54
CA PRO A 713 -4.34 -4.14 -11.00
C PRO A 713 -2.93 -4.00 -10.40
N ASP A 714 -2.51 -2.79 -10.06
CA ASP A 714 -1.19 -2.49 -9.44
C ASP A 714 -1.16 -2.66 -7.92
N VAL A 715 -2.33 -2.78 -7.27
CA VAL A 715 -2.46 -3.07 -5.84
C VAL A 715 -2.62 -4.57 -5.63
N GLY A 716 -3.47 -5.21 -6.43
CA GLY A 716 -3.66 -6.66 -6.45
C GLY A 716 -4.40 -7.24 -5.24
N ILE A 717 -4.69 -6.45 -4.20
CA ILE A 717 -5.65 -6.82 -3.14
C ILE A 717 -7.06 -6.64 -3.72
N PRO A 718 -7.90 -7.69 -3.72
CA PRO A 718 -9.32 -7.56 -4.07
C PRO A 718 -10.04 -6.52 -3.21
N VAL A 719 -10.71 -5.57 -3.85
CA VAL A 719 -11.55 -4.56 -3.20
C VAL A 719 -12.89 -4.48 -3.93
N VAL A 720 -13.98 -4.45 -3.17
CA VAL A 720 -15.32 -4.27 -3.73
C VAL A 720 -16.09 -3.17 -3.00
N LYS A 721 -17.09 -2.62 -3.69
CA LYS A 721 -18.20 -1.93 -3.04
C LYS A 721 -19.48 -2.74 -3.24
N VAL A 722 -20.03 -3.23 -2.13
CA VAL A 722 -21.28 -3.96 -2.08
C VAL A 722 -22.41 -2.97 -1.79
N LEU A 723 -23.54 -3.11 -2.46
CA LEU A 723 -24.75 -2.33 -2.22
C LEU A 723 -25.96 -3.27 -2.11
N ALA A 724 -26.90 -2.89 -1.26
CA ALA A 724 -28.14 -3.62 -1.05
C ALA A 724 -29.29 -2.61 -0.92
N PRO A 725 -29.93 -2.19 -2.03
CA PRO A 725 -31.00 -1.19 -1.98
C PRO A 725 -32.08 -1.56 -0.96
N GLY A 726 -32.42 -0.62 -0.08
CA GLY A 726 -33.37 -0.80 1.02
C GLY A 726 -32.76 -1.20 2.37
N LEU A 727 -31.56 -1.80 2.42
CA LEU A 727 -30.84 -2.04 3.69
C LEU A 727 -30.39 -0.72 4.31
N ARG A 728 -30.56 -0.58 5.62
CA ARG A 728 -30.28 0.69 6.29
C ARG A 728 -28.78 0.90 6.45
N PRO A 729 -28.27 2.08 6.09
CA PRO A 729 -27.06 2.55 6.75
C PRO A 729 -27.44 2.92 8.18
N PHE A 730 -26.49 2.76 9.08
CA PHE A 730 -26.56 3.18 10.47
C PHE A 730 -26.58 4.69 10.68
N TRP A 731 -26.32 5.50 9.64
CA TRP A 731 -26.47 6.97 9.67
C TRP A 731 -27.94 7.42 9.74
N ALA A 732 -28.18 8.70 10.04
CA ALA A 732 -29.51 9.27 10.23
C ALA A 732 -30.26 9.41 8.90
N ARG A 733 -30.75 8.28 8.37
CA ARG A 733 -31.42 8.18 7.07
C ARG A 733 -32.78 7.50 7.25
N TYR A 734 -33.82 8.32 7.25
CA TYR A 734 -35.12 7.98 7.84
C TYR A 734 -36.22 7.71 6.80
N ALA A 735 -35.87 7.33 5.57
CA ALA A 735 -36.87 6.94 4.58
C ALA A 735 -37.77 5.81 5.11
N PRO A 736 -39.04 5.71 4.68
CA PRO A 736 -39.93 4.59 5.00
C PRO A 736 -39.33 3.22 4.62
N GLY A 737 -39.85 2.13 5.21
CA GLY A 737 -39.41 0.74 4.96
C GLY A 737 -38.77 0.10 6.17
N ARG A 738 -37.67 -0.65 5.97
CA ARG A 738 -37.02 -1.50 7.00
C ARG A 738 -36.86 -0.85 8.38
N LEU A 739 -36.50 0.44 8.44
CA LEU A 739 -36.29 1.17 9.70
C LEU A 739 -37.50 1.13 10.63
N PHE A 740 -38.70 1.16 10.05
CA PHE A 740 -39.97 1.22 10.75
C PHE A 740 -40.65 -0.15 10.79
N ASP A 741 -40.52 -0.94 9.71
CA ASP A 741 -41.26 -2.21 9.56
C ASP A 741 -40.61 -3.37 10.30
N VAL A 742 -39.28 -3.49 10.25
CA VAL A 742 -38.56 -4.65 10.79
C VAL A 742 -38.70 -4.77 12.32
N PRO A 743 -38.57 -3.69 13.12
CA PRO A 743 -38.79 -3.78 14.56
C PRO A 743 -40.18 -4.34 14.94
N VAL A 744 -41.21 -4.03 14.16
CA VAL A 744 -42.57 -4.57 14.35
C VAL A 744 -42.63 -6.03 13.94
N ARG A 745 -42.07 -6.39 12.77
CA ARG A 745 -42.02 -7.80 12.32
C ARG A 745 -41.26 -8.72 13.29
N LEU A 746 -40.23 -8.19 13.94
CA LEU A 746 -39.47 -8.91 14.97
C LEU A 746 -40.17 -8.97 16.33
N GLY A 747 -41.33 -8.31 16.49
CA GLY A 747 -42.05 -8.22 17.76
C GLY A 747 -41.32 -7.38 18.81
N ARG A 748 -40.34 -6.55 18.42
CA ARG A 748 -39.65 -5.62 19.33
C ARG A 748 -40.55 -4.42 19.67
N LEU A 749 -41.45 -4.06 18.76
CA LEU A 749 -42.44 -3.00 18.90
C LEU A 749 -43.81 -3.50 18.43
N ALA A 750 -44.89 -2.99 19.04
CA ALA A 750 -46.26 -3.29 18.61
C ALA A 750 -46.69 -2.49 17.36
N GLU A 751 -46.13 -1.29 17.20
CA GLU A 751 -46.39 -0.37 16.09
C GLU A 751 -45.08 0.32 15.67
N PRO A 752 -44.98 0.83 14.43
CA PRO A 752 -43.79 1.55 13.99
C PRO A 752 -43.50 2.78 14.85
N THR A 753 -42.23 3.05 15.16
CA THR A 753 -41.83 4.26 15.87
C THR A 753 -42.17 5.49 15.01
N PRO A 754 -43.00 6.44 15.50
CA PRO A 754 -43.21 7.72 14.83
C PRO A 754 -41.90 8.45 14.60
N TYR A 755 -41.80 9.16 13.48
CA TYR A 755 -40.59 9.87 13.06
C TYR A 755 -40.03 10.78 14.17
N GLU A 756 -40.90 11.49 14.88
CA GLU A 756 -40.55 12.43 15.96
C GLU A 756 -40.01 11.73 17.22
N ARG A 757 -40.24 10.41 17.34
CA ARG A 757 -39.77 9.58 18.46
C ARG A 757 -38.51 8.77 18.13
N LEU A 758 -38.00 8.86 16.90
CA LEU A 758 -36.69 8.28 16.57
C LEU A 758 -35.60 8.87 17.46
N ASN A 759 -34.53 8.11 17.66
CA ASN A 759 -33.42 8.53 18.52
C ASN A 759 -32.81 9.86 18.02
N PRO A 760 -32.82 10.92 18.85
CA PRO A 760 -32.30 12.24 18.45
C PRO A 760 -30.76 12.31 18.49
N PHE A 761 -30.09 11.25 18.96
CA PHE A 761 -28.65 11.08 18.81
C PHE A 761 -28.38 10.29 17.53
N PRO A 762 -27.85 10.92 16.47
CA PRO A 762 -27.29 10.16 15.36
C PRO A 762 -26.14 9.29 15.86
N ILE A 763 -25.93 8.15 15.20
CA ILE A 763 -24.74 7.35 15.47
C ILE A 763 -23.49 8.09 14.99
N PHE A 764 -22.36 7.84 15.65
CA PHE A 764 -21.04 8.37 15.29
C PHE A 764 -20.03 7.24 15.45
N LEU A 765 -18.91 7.32 14.72
CA LEU A 765 -17.77 6.41 14.81
C LEU A 765 -16.47 7.20 14.71
#